data_AF-A0A852D3T3-F1
#
_entry.id   AF-A0A852D3T3-F1
#
_cell.length_a   1.000
_cell.length_b   1.000
_cell.length_c   1.000
_cell.angle_alpha   90.00
_cell.angle_beta   90.00
_cell.angle_gamma   90.00
#
_symmetry.space_group_name_H-M   'P 1'
#
loop_
_entity.id
_entity.type
_entity.pdbx_description
1 polymer ?
#
loop_
_entity_poly.entity_id
_entity_poly.type
_entity_poly.pdbx_seq_one_letter_code
_entity_poly.pdbx_strand_id
1 'polypeptide(L)'
;MTRSCSALGCTARDTGRSRERGISFHQFPVDAAQRREWIRAVNRVDPRSRRAWRPGPGAILCSRHFAEGDFERYGLRRKLRRGAVPSRFLPSVRAGTGRAPRSPRGFRRHQQQPPAAAGRCGPAPRRRSVPSILRVLAEKRQLSEEIVSLLQAQFSADLPRELHSWRQMADYSPEMRQFACLLHLYHIKAYDYLRKILPLPHPYSLTKQVSKSHLLITSCLFFSSWLSNNKAAAGFSSDIFLRLQEKVERGDQACCCCTLLVQDVSLQKQQEWDPRTKQLSGFVDLGAGILDADEAPLASEAIVLMAVGISSPWTAPLGYFLVNSTSGPFLAQLLRQAIHKLNSVGILVLAVTSGASAHGAETARALGIRIDPKRTRCTFQHPPGSAHSIAFFFDVPHALLLIRNALQCFHKVEWLGDTVSWQHVVELAALGEQKVLEPCSPGSGRAGSKGSCHLKVNLGTLLFSEGVAEALEHLQKLGLASFQSCSGTAKFVRLMSSLCDVFYGRGPYGREPLLAGNYTKISNLFDEARSCFVNLTDSVGTYIIKSKRKLGFLSLLLNAESLKWLSSNHTCLKGTPSQHLHIRAFSLDPLEHFLRALQQACGSSGSPTCTVFQAAYHKLLASCSLAPGPPPSSGNTSPWDLSLSQRRALTLGSIRAQYHPAPGRPLAPEYPYSAGLLLPSSALSNALTDLSLYTHSLTCTAGWVAEQLALDLQCEPCLASLFEADESRLRCRSVLYIKKLGGLSLPSASVHHITSISEQVLNRYGKVGGANDNAKLWHLCLEQKVFQELLGESPLFPTLTKHLFEGELTINNHYTVLVKEITRCYLNIRTHPTQHLNLKYPCGRHKLKRLKGKHLFPSLGSCQS
;
A
#
# COMPACT_ATOMS: atom_id res chain seq x y z
N MET A 1 -30.13 -6.02 34.95
CA MET A 1 -30.01 -4.67 35.55
C MET A 1 -30.72 -4.66 36.89
N THR A 2 -30.13 -4.04 37.91
CA THR A 2 -30.72 -3.93 39.26
C THR A 2 -31.67 -2.74 39.32
N ARG A 3 -32.96 -2.96 39.63
CA ARG A 3 -33.94 -1.87 39.75
C ARG A 3 -33.80 -1.17 41.11
N SER A 4 -33.92 0.14 41.18
CA SER A 4 -33.87 0.93 42.43
C SER A 4 -35.26 1.42 42.85
N CYS A 5 -35.46 1.63 44.15
CA CYS A 5 -36.67 2.28 44.66
C CYS A 5 -36.84 3.68 44.05
N SER A 6 -38.09 4.06 43.72
CA SER A 6 -38.41 5.35 43.08
C SER A 6 -38.65 6.49 44.08
N ALA A 7 -38.74 6.19 45.38
CA ALA A 7 -38.96 7.16 46.44
C ALA A 7 -37.74 8.07 46.66
N LEU A 8 -38.01 9.36 46.89
CA LEU A 8 -36.97 10.33 47.23
C LEU A 8 -36.21 9.92 48.50
N GLY A 9 -34.89 10.01 48.47
CA GLY A 9 -34.01 9.63 49.59
C GLY A 9 -33.86 8.12 49.84
N CYS A 10 -34.58 7.24 49.13
CA CYS A 10 -34.52 5.80 49.38
C CYS A 10 -33.35 5.12 48.63
N THR A 11 -32.44 4.49 49.38
CA THR A 11 -31.25 3.79 48.85
C THR A 11 -31.49 2.31 48.49
N ALA A 12 -32.71 1.79 48.69
CA ALA A 12 -33.03 0.38 48.45
C ALA A 12 -32.96 -0.01 46.96
N ARG A 13 -32.32 -1.14 46.67
CA ARG A 13 -32.16 -1.71 45.31
C ARG A 13 -32.59 -3.17 45.31
N ASP A 14 -33.25 -3.61 44.25
CA ASP A 14 -33.75 -4.98 44.09
C ASP A 14 -32.59 -5.97 43.84
N THR A 15 -31.99 -6.44 44.92
CA THR A 15 -30.88 -7.40 44.96
C THR A 15 -31.23 -8.58 45.88
N GLY A 16 -30.56 -9.74 45.70
CA GLY A 16 -30.70 -10.89 46.60
C GLY A 16 -30.54 -10.49 48.08
N ARG A 17 -29.46 -9.76 48.39
CA ARG A 17 -29.17 -9.22 49.73
C ARG A 17 -30.25 -8.30 50.30
N SER A 18 -31.05 -7.63 49.48
CA SER A 18 -32.20 -6.84 49.94
C SER A 18 -33.42 -7.72 50.22
N ARG A 19 -33.64 -8.76 49.42
CA ARG A 19 -34.72 -9.74 49.62
C ARG A 19 -34.47 -10.65 50.82
N GLU A 20 -33.22 -11.07 51.05
CA GLU A 20 -32.75 -11.74 52.28
C GLU A 20 -33.04 -10.90 53.53
N ARG A 21 -32.94 -9.57 53.43
CA ARG A 21 -33.30 -8.61 54.48
C ARG A 21 -34.81 -8.31 54.56
N GLY A 22 -35.66 -9.14 53.95
CA GLY A 22 -37.12 -9.01 53.98
C GLY A 22 -37.71 -7.87 53.14
N ILE A 23 -36.91 -7.18 52.32
CA ILE A 23 -37.39 -6.06 51.50
C ILE A 23 -37.97 -6.59 50.19
N SER A 24 -39.28 -6.46 50.01
CA SER A 24 -39.97 -6.72 48.74
C SER A 24 -40.08 -5.45 47.89
N PHE A 25 -40.23 -5.62 46.58
CA PHE A 25 -40.28 -4.53 45.61
C PHE A 25 -41.53 -4.66 44.74
N HIS A 26 -42.29 -3.58 44.63
CA HIS A 26 -43.62 -3.53 44.02
C HIS A 26 -43.62 -2.57 42.84
N GLN A 27 -44.14 -2.99 41.70
CA GLN A 27 -44.34 -2.12 40.53
C GLN A 27 -45.53 -1.19 40.76
N PHE A 28 -45.53 -0.05 40.05
CA PHE A 28 -46.69 0.85 40.06
C PHE A 28 -47.94 0.14 39.51
N PRO A 29 -49.13 0.36 40.09
CA PRO A 29 -50.37 -0.25 39.62
C PRO A 29 -50.66 0.00 38.13
N VAL A 30 -51.35 -0.96 37.50
CA VAL A 30 -51.91 -0.79 36.15
C VAL A 30 -53.13 0.12 36.19
N ASP A 31 -53.94 0.04 37.27
CA ASP A 31 -55.09 0.91 37.49
C ASP A 31 -54.69 2.40 37.52
N ALA A 32 -55.43 3.22 36.78
CA ALA A 32 -55.11 4.62 36.59
C ALA A 32 -55.39 5.49 37.82
N ALA A 33 -56.35 5.11 38.69
CA ALA A 33 -56.64 5.86 39.91
C ALA A 33 -55.55 5.62 40.97
N GLN A 34 -55.31 4.36 41.33
CA GLN A 34 -54.29 3.96 42.30
C GLN A 34 -52.88 4.38 41.86
N ARG A 35 -52.58 4.32 40.55
CA ARG A 35 -51.30 4.82 40.01
C ARG A 35 -51.12 6.33 40.20
N ARG A 36 -52.18 7.14 40.07
CA ARG A 36 -52.11 8.60 40.34
C ARG A 36 -51.83 8.87 41.81
N GLU A 37 -52.41 8.10 42.72
CA GLU A 37 -52.18 8.23 44.16
C GLU A 37 -50.74 7.87 44.55
N TRP A 38 -50.18 6.79 44.00
CA TRP A 38 -48.78 6.43 44.19
C TRP A 38 -47.82 7.51 43.65
N ILE A 39 -48.12 8.12 42.51
CA ILE A 39 -47.33 9.24 41.95
C ILE A 39 -47.38 10.46 42.87
N ARG A 40 -48.58 10.81 43.36
CA ARG A 40 -48.80 11.92 44.31
C ARG A 40 -48.02 11.70 45.61
N ALA A 41 -48.09 10.49 46.17
CA ALA A 41 -47.42 10.12 47.43
C ALA A 41 -45.88 10.13 47.31
N VAL A 42 -45.32 9.70 46.17
CA VAL A 42 -43.87 9.78 45.90
C VAL A 42 -43.38 11.22 45.77
N ASN A 43 -44.27 12.17 45.44
CA ASN A 43 -44.05 13.62 45.39
C ASN A 43 -42.74 14.05 44.69
N ARG A 44 -42.40 13.34 43.60
CA ARG A 44 -41.21 13.64 42.79
C ARG A 44 -41.57 14.59 41.67
N VAL A 45 -40.77 15.64 41.52
CA VAL A 45 -40.87 16.62 40.44
C VAL A 45 -39.78 16.35 39.41
N ASP A 46 -40.08 16.53 38.13
CA ASP A 46 -39.11 16.48 37.05
C ASP A 46 -38.24 17.76 37.06
N PRO A 47 -36.89 17.67 37.15
CA PRO A 47 -36.02 18.84 37.21
C PRO A 47 -36.10 19.78 36.00
N ARG A 48 -36.45 19.27 34.82
CA ARG A 48 -36.49 20.03 33.56
C ARG A 48 -37.84 20.72 33.34
N SER A 49 -38.94 20.04 33.67
CA SER A 49 -40.29 20.55 33.37
C SER A 49 -41.03 21.14 34.57
N ARG A 50 -40.51 20.99 35.80
CA ARG A 50 -41.18 21.36 37.07
C ARG A 50 -42.57 20.72 37.27
N ARG A 51 -42.93 19.71 36.47
CA ARG A 51 -44.20 18.95 36.57
C ARG A 51 -43.99 17.66 37.37
N ALA A 52 -45.09 17.06 37.84
CA ALA A 52 -45.05 15.78 38.54
C ALA A 52 -44.40 14.67 37.68
N TRP A 53 -43.45 13.95 38.26
CA TRP A 53 -42.68 12.90 37.60
C TRP A 53 -43.57 11.73 37.16
N ARG A 54 -43.35 11.24 35.92
CA ARG A 54 -44.09 10.11 35.36
C ARG A 54 -43.28 8.81 35.48
N PRO A 55 -43.77 7.78 36.21
CA PRO A 55 -43.08 6.50 36.36
C PRO A 55 -43.14 5.68 35.07
N GLY A 56 -41.97 5.34 34.52
CA GLY A 56 -41.83 4.42 33.39
C GLY A 56 -42.01 2.94 33.78
N PRO A 57 -41.99 2.00 32.82
CA PRO A 57 -42.35 0.59 33.05
C PRO A 57 -41.45 -0.17 34.06
N GLY A 58 -40.23 0.30 34.27
CA GLY A 58 -39.29 -0.25 35.26
C GLY A 58 -39.41 0.33 36.67
N ALA A 59 -40.30 1.31 36.90
CA ALA A 59 -40.43 1.99 38.18
C ALA A 59 -41.02 1.06 39.26
N ILE A 60 -40.38 1.06 40.44
CA ILE A 60 -40.75 0.24 41.60
C ILE A 60 -40.65 1.03 42.90
N LEU A 61 -41.39 0.61 43.93
CA LEU A 61 -41.23 1.05 45.32
C LEU A 61 -40.92 -0.15 46.20
N CYS A 62 -40.05 0.02 47.19
CA CYS A 62 -39.75 -1.02 48.18
C CYS A 62 -40.77 -1.03 49.33
N SER A 63 -40.91 -2.16 50.02
CA SER A 63 -41.87 -2.35 51.12
C SER A 63 -41.77 -1.33 52.25
N ARG A 64 -40.61 -0.66 52.43
CA ARG A 64 -40.39 0.36 53.48
C ARG A 64 -41.32 1.57 53.37
N HIS A 65 -41.96 1.79 52.22
CA HIS A 65 -42.88 2.93 51.99
C HIS A 65 -44.35 2.61 52.28
N PHE A 66 -44.66 1.37 52.67
CA PHE A 66 -46.01 0.89 53.00
C PHE A 66 -46.09 0.54 54.48
N ALA A 67 -47.29 0.57 55.05
CA ALA A 67 -47.55 0.08 56.39
C ALA A 67 -47.59 -1.46 56.41
N GLU A 68 -47.29 -2.09 57.55
CA GLU A 68 -47.33 -3.56 57.66
C GLU A 68 -48.75 -4.13 57.42
N GLY A 69 -49.80 -3.35 57.69
CA GLY A 69 -51.19 -3.68 57.39
C GLY A 69 -51.58 -3.62 55.91
N ASP A 70 -50.77 -3.00 55.05
CA ASP A 70 -51.00 -2.90 53.59
C ASP A 70 -50.69 -4.21 52.85
N PHE A 71 -50.23 -5.24 53.57
CA PHE A 71 -49.81 -6.52 53.02
C PHE A 71 -50.78 -7.66 53.34
N GLU A 72 -50.93 -8.56 52.37
CA GLU A 72 -51.46 -9.92 52.53
C GLU A 72 -50.30 -10.92 52.48
N ARG A 73 -50.36 -11.96 53.32
CA ARG A 73 -49.39 -13.07 53.32
C ARG A 73 -49.98 -14.25 52.56
N TYR A 74 -49.33 -14.66 51.47
CA TYR A 74 -49.60 -15.90 50.76
C TYR A 74 -48.35 -16.77 50.81
N GLY A 75 -48.25 -17.61 51.84
CA GLY A 75 -47.06 -18.42 52.14
C GLY A 75 -45.79 -17.55 52.22
N LEU A 76 -44.76 -17.93 51.47
CA LEU A 76 -43.47 -17.22 51.39
C LEU A 76 -43.52 -15.88 50.61
N ARG A 77 -44.68 -15.47 50.06
CA ARG A 77 -44.82 -14.23 49.26
C ARG A 77 -45.68 -13.19 49.99
N ARG A 78 -45.12 -12.00 50.19
CA ARG A 78 -45.84 -10.79 50.66
C ARG A 78 -46.35 -9.99 49.46
N LYS A 79 -47.66 -9.78 49.37
CA LYS A 79 -48.31 -8.99 48.29
C LYS A 79 -49.01 -7.78 48.90
N LEU A 80 -49.07 -6.66 48.18
CA LEU A 80 -49.87 -5.50 48.60
C LEU A 80 -51.37 -5.76 48.38
N ARG A 81 -52.20 -5.30 49.32
CA ARG A 81 -53.66 -5.32 49.23
C ARG A 81 -54.14 -4.48 48.03
N ARG A 82 -55.32 -4.83 47.46
CA ARG A 82 -55.99 -3.94 46.49
C ARG A 82 -56.31 -2.61 47.19
N GLY A 83 -56.02 -1.48 46.54
CA GLY A 83 -56.20 -0.15 47.12
C GLY A 83 -55.06 0.35 48.04
N ALA A 84 -54.02 -0.43 48.33
CA ALA A 84 -52.89 0.05 49.13
C ALA A 84 -52.16 1.24 48.46
N VAL A 85 -51.84 2.29 49.24
CA VAL A 85 -51.12 3.49 48.80
C VAL A 85 -49.90 3.70 49.70
N PRO A 86 -48.70 3.97 49.15
CA PRO A 86 -47.52 4.19 49.99
C PRO A 86 -47.70 5.47 50.81
N SER A 87 -47.44 5.37 52.12
CA SER A 87 -47.70 6.42 53.11
C SER A 87 -46.44 6.83 53.89
N ARG A 88 -45.37 6.03 53.86
CA ARG A 88 -44.15 6.24 54.66
C ARG A 88 -43.05 6.92 53.85
N PHE A 89 -43.02 8.24 53.91
CA PHE A 89 -41.98 9.12 53.35
C PHE A 89 -41.47 10.10 54.42
N LEU A 90 -40.20 10.47 54.36
CA LEU A 90 -39.62 11.48 55.28
C LEU A 90 -39.94 12.91 54.76
N PRO A 91 -40.17 13.90 55.65
CA PRO A 91 -40.43 15.27 55.24
C PRO A 91 -39.25 15.91 54.50
N SER A 92 -39.55 16.67 53.44
CA SER A 92 -38.55 17.44 52.68
C SER A 92 -38.35 18.82 53.32
N VAL A 93 -37.11 19.12 53.75
CA VAL A 93 -36.71 20.46 54.18
C VAL A 93 -36.79 21.42 52.98
N ARG A 94 -37.60 22.49 53.09
CA ARG A 94 -37.65 23.56 52.10
C ARG A 94 -36.60 24.63 52.43
N ALA A 95 -35.89 25.10 51.41
CA ALA A 95 -34.94 26.21 51.52
C ALA A 95 -35.64 27.56 51.28
N GLY A 96 -35.24 28.59 52.04
CA GLY A 96 -35.75 29.96 51.92
C GLY A 96 -34.76 31.02 52.42
N THR A 97 -34.09 31.68 51.48
CA THR A 97 -33.65 33.10 51.47
C THR A 97 -33.08 33.79 52.73
N GLY A 98 -31.84 34.28 52.65
CA GLY A 98 -31.28 35.35 53.50
C GLY A 98 -29.75 35.52 53.36
N ARG A 99 -29.24 36.73 53.09
CA ARG A 99 -27.80 37.04 52.95
C ARG A 99 -27.28 37.88 54.12
N ALA A 100 -26.19 37.43 54.77
CA ALA A 100 -25.10 38.22 55.43
C ALA A 100 -25.49 39.20 56.58
N PRO A 101 -24.58 39.58 57.53
CA PRO A 101 -23.11 39.69 57.43
C PRO A 101 -22.30 38.94 58.54
N ARG A 102 -21.01 39.30 58.70
CA ARG A 102 -19.94 38.54 59.39
C ARG A 102 -19.56 39.03 60.80
N SER A 103 -19.19 38.07 61.67
CA SER A 103 -18.15 38.17 62.74
C SER A 103 -18.48 39.04 63.99
N PRO A 104 -17.79 38.93 65.18
CA PRO A 104 -16.42 38.41 65.37
C PRO A 104 -16.01 37.66 66.69
N ARG A 105 -14.80 37.04 66.64
CA ARG A 105 -13.77 36.81 67.72
C ARG A 105 -14.02 35.84 68.92
N GLY A 106 -12.92 35.19 69.37
CA GLY A 106 -12.78 34.49 70.67
C GLY A 106 -12.15 33.07 70.59
N PHE A 107 -10.86 32.87 70.29
CA PHE A 107 -9.67 32.79 71.18
C PHE A 107 -9.42 31.48 71.99
N ARG A 108 -8.22 30.87 71.75
CA ARG A 108 -7.42 29.91 72.57
C ARG A 108 -8.05 28.55 72.92
N ARG A 109 -7.55 27.43 72.37
CA ARG A 109 -6.30 26.67 72.72
C ARG A 109 -6.34 25.96 74.09
N HIS A 110 -6.38 24.64 74.04
CA HIS A 110 -5.46 23.80 74.81
C HIS A 110 -5.00 22.60 73.97
N GLN A 111 -3.69 22.34 73.97
CA GLN A 111 -3.09 21.12 73.42
C GLN A 111 -3.03 20.07 74.52
N GLN A 112 -3.42 18.82 74.24
CA GLN A 112 -2.88 17.65 74.91
C GLN A 112 -2.77 16.46 73.93
N GLN A 113 -1.65 15.76 74.02
CA GLN A 113 -1.28 14.47 73.42
C GLN A 113 -0.36 13.79 74.46
N PRO A 114 -0.16 12.45 74.44
CA PRO A 114 -1.00 11.36 73.95
C PRO A 114 -1.31 10.39 75.15
N PRO A 115 -1.53 9.05 75.04
CA PRO A 115 -0.67 8.04 74.39
C PRO A 115 -1.44 7.05 73.48
N ALA A 116 -0.71 6.07 72.94
CA ALA A 116 -1.14 5.16 71.87
C ALA A 116 -2.06 4.01 72.34
N ALA A 117 -2.96 3.58 71.44
CA ALA A 117 -3.61 2.27 71.48
C ALA A 117 -3.59 1.64 70.08
N ALA A 118 -3.01 0.44 69.96
CA ALA A 118 -2.78 -0.23 68.69
C ALA A 118 -4.05 -0.90 68.14
N GLY A 119 -4.81 -0.19 67.30
CA GLY A 119 -5.90 -0.77 66.50
C GLY A 119 -5.41 -1.27 65.14
N ARG A 120 -5.35 -2.60 64.94
CA ARG A 120 -4.99 -3.20 63.64
C ARG A 120 -6.07 -2.97 62.58
N CYS A 121 -6.04 -1.83 61.89
CA CYS A 121 -6.72 -1.70 60.60
C CYS A 121 -6.03 -2.61 59.57
N GLY A 122 -6.73 -3.66 59.11
CA GLY A 122 -6.31 -4.41 57.94
C GLY A 122 -6.17 -3.49 56.71
N PRO A 123 -5.27 -3.81 55.77
CA PRO A 123 -4.98 -2.92 54.65
C PRO A 123 -6.23 -2.70 53.81
N ALA A 124 -6.65 -1.43 53.67
CA ALA A 124 -7.64 -1.03 52.68
C ALA A 124 -7.19 -1.53 51.28
N PRO A 125 -8.13 -1.85 50.36
CA PRO A 125 -7.76 -2.33 49.03
C PRO A 125 -6.85 -1.30 48.35
N ARG A 126 -5.60 -1.68 48.07
CA ARG A 126 -4.60 -0.77 47.46
C ARG A 126 -5.20 -0.13 46.20
N ARG A 127 -5.41 1.18 46.24
CA ARG A 127 -5.90 1.99 45.11
C ARG A 127 -4.90 1.82 43.96
N ARG A 128 -5.35 1.26 42.83
CA ARG A 128 -4.50 1.08 41.63
C ARG A 128 -4.66 2.30 40.73
N SER A 129 -3.56 2.95 40.35
CA SER A 129 -3.51 3.98 39.31
C SER A 129 -3.09 3.37 37.97
N VAL A 130 -3.29 4.08 36.86
CA VAL A 130 -2.89 3.62 35.51
C VAL A 130 -1.38 3.30 35.43
N PRO A 131 -0.45 4.13 35.96
CA PRO A 131 0.97 3.77 36.01
C PRO A 131 1.25 2.49 36.83
N SER A 132 0.56 2.29 37.96
CA SER A 132 0.71 1.05 38.74
C SER A 132 0.20 -0.20 38.01
N ILE A 133 -0.78 -0.02 37.12
CA ILE A 133 -1.36 -1.09 36.29
C ILE A 133 -0.40 -1.42 35.14
N LEU A 134 0.12 -0.41 34.45
CA LEU A 134 1.11 -0.60 33.38
C LEU A 134 2.40 -1.24 33.93
N ARG A 135 2.85 -0.84 35.13
CA ARG A 135 4.01 -1.48 35.79
C ARG A 135 3.74 -2.95 36.12
N VAL A 136 2.55 -3.31 36.61
CA VAL A 136 2.18 -4.72 36.84
C VAL A 136 2.06 -5.53 35.54
N LEU A 137 1.77 -4.90 34.40
CA LEU A 137 1.81 -5.55 33.08
C LEU A 137 3.25 -5.75 32.59
N ALA A 138 4.15 -4.79 32.84
CA ALA A 138 5.58 -4.90 32.57
C ALA A 138 6.24 -5.99 33.44
N GLU A 139 6.02 -5.96 34.75
CA GLU A 139 6.49 -6.96 35.73
C GLU A 139 6.07 -8.40 35.35
N LYS A 140 4.93 -8.56 34.68
CA LYS A 140 4.41 -9.86 34.18
C LYS A 140 4.88 -10.23 32.77
N ARG A 141 5.77 -9.44 32.15
CA ARG A 141 6.21 -9.56 30.74
C ARG A 141 5.04 -9.61 29.74
N GLN A 142 3.95 -8.89 30.03
CA GLN A 142 2.77 -8.82 29.16
C GLN A 142 2.76 -7.60 28.24
N LEU A 143 3.73 -6.70 28.35
CA LEU A 143 4.00 -5.60 27.43
C LEU A 143 5.52 -5.45 27.32
N SER A 144 6.04 -4.95 26.19
CA SER A 144 7.44 -4.50 26.13
C SER A 144 7.60 -3.19 26.91
N GLU A 145 8.82 -2.91 27.36
CA GLU A 145 9.12 -1.65 28.07
C GLU A 145 8.85 -0.43 27.18
N GLU A 146 9.04 -0.55 25.87
CA GLU A 146 8.70 0.48 24.85
C GLU A 146 7.20 0.76 24.76
N ILE A 147 6.35 -0.28 24.79
CA ILE A 147 4.88 -0.09 24.78
C ILE A 147 4.42 0.46 26.14
N VAL A 148 5.08 0.08 27.23
CA VAL A 148 4.81 0.60 28.58
C VAL A 148 5.21 2.07 28.67
N SER A 149 6.37 2.48 28.15
CA SER A 149 6.78 3.88 28.12
C SER A 149 5.88 4.71 27.21
N LEU A 150 5.51 4.20 26.03
CA LEU A 150 4.54 4.83 25.13
C LEU A 150 3.18 5.06 25.81
N LEU A 151 2.63 4.04 26.48
CA LEU A 151 1.36 4.15 27.20
C LEU A 151 1.46 4.95 28.50
N GLN A 152 2.65 5.08 29.11
CA GLN A 152 2.86 5.96 30.25
C GLN A 152 2.92 7.41 29.78
N ALA A 153 3.77 7.71 28.80
CA ALA A 153 3.95 9.04 28.23
C ALA A 153 2.66 9.63 27.63
N GLN A 154 1.82 8.80 27.01
CA GLN A 154 0.51 9.26 26.47
C GLN A 154 -0.58 9.47 27.52
N PHE A 155 -0.47 8.92 28.73
CA PHE A 155 -1.57 8.86 29.71
C PHE A 155 -1.14 9.07 31.18
N SER A 156 0.00 9.74 31.41
CA SER A 156 0.62 9.94 32.73
C SER A 156 -0.18 10.88 33.64
N ALA A 157 -0.75 11.95 33.07
CA ALA A 157 -1.41 13.04 33.81
C ALA A 157 -2.95 12.95 33.82
N ASP A 158 -3.58 12.81 32.65
CA ASP A 158 -4.99 13.19 32.46
C ASP A 158 -6.03 12.07 32.55
N LEU A 159 -5.60 10.80 32.49
CA LEU A 159 -6.53 9.68 32.61
C LEU A 159 -7.09 9.64 34.05
N PRO A 160 -8.43 9.62 34.27
CA PRO A 160 -9.00 9.77 35.61
C PRO A 160 -8.39 8.79 36.61
N ARG A 161 -7.69 9.32 37.62
CA ARG A 161 -6.87 8.55 38.60
C ARG A 161 -7.66 7.47 39.35
N GLU A 162 -8.98 7.51 39.31
CA GLU A 162 -9.88 6.61 40.04
C GLU A 162 -10.73 5.75 39.10
N LEU A 163 -10.50 4.42 39.09
CA LEU A 163 -11.26 3.43 38.30
C LEU A 163 -12.79 3.43 38.56
N HIS A 164 -13.26 4.14 39.58
CA HIS A 164 -14.66 4.25 39.94
C HIS A 164 -15.44 5.22 39.04
N SER A 165 -14.79 6.25 38.47
CA SER A 165 -15.44 7.18 37.53
C SER A 165 -15.80 6.49 36.23
N TRP A 166 -14.92 5.65 35.71
CA TRP A 166 -15.10 4.82 34.50
C TRP A 166 -16.36 3.95 34.56
N ARG A 167 -16.80 3.53 35.76
CA ARG A 167 -18.00 2.70 35.96
C ARG A 167 -19.29 3.52 36.04
N GLN A 168 -19.21 4.85 36.03
CA GLN A 168 -20.34 5.78 36.18
C GLN A 168 -20.54 6.69 34.96
N MET A 169 -19.62 6.70 34.00
CA MET A 169 -19.77 7.49 32.77
C MET A 169 -20.72 6.83 31.77
N ALA A 170 -21.54 7.65 31.11
CA ALA A 170 -22.43 7.19 30.03
C ALA A 170 -21.67 7.00 28.70
N ASP A 171 -20.67 7.85 28.45
CA ASP A 171 -19.85 7.90 27.24
C ASP A 171 -18.35 7.89 27.57
N TYR A 172 -17.52 7.33 26.70
CA TYR A 172 -16.05 7.34 26.83
C TYR A 172 -15.48 8.65 26.29
N SER A 173 -14.54 9.28 27.00
CA SER A 173 -13.77 10.44 26.51
C SER A 173 -12.77 10.02 25.41
N PRO A 174 -12.25 10.94 24.57
CA PRO A 174 -11.27 10.63 23.53
C PRO A 174 -10.03 9.91 24.07
N GLU A 175 -9.49 10.36 25.20
CA GLU A 175 -8.30 9.82 25.87
C GLU A 175 -8.54 8.38 26.33
N MET A 176 -9.74 8.10 26.84
CA MET A 176 -10.15 6.75 27.23
C MET A 176 -10.34 5.82 26.02
N ARG A 177 -10.80 6.35 24.87
CA ARG A 177 -10.92 5.59 23.62
C ARG A 177 -9.54 5.29 23.05
N GLN A 178 -8.64 6.26 23.00
CA GLN A 178 -7.24 6.09 22.56
C GLN A 178 -6.53 5.05 23.43
N PHE A 179 -6.56 5.18 24.76
CA PHE A 179 -5.96 4.20 25.68
C PHE A 179 -6.48 2.78 25.43
N ALA A 180 -7.79 2.62 25.25
CA ALA A 180 -8.41 1.33 24.95
C ALA A 180 -8.00 0.79 23.57
N CYS A 181 -7.98 1.63 22.53
CA CYS A 181 -7.60 1.27 21.16
C CYS A 181 -6.13 0.86 21.08
N LEU A 182 -5.23 1.68 21.64
CA LEU A 182 -3.80 1.40 21.70
C LEU A 182 -3.52 0.09 22.43
N LEU A 183 -4.04 -0.08 23.65
CA LEU A 183 -3.82 -1.29 24.44
C LEU A 183 -4.37 -2.55 23.73
N HIS A 184 -5.52 -2.45 23.06
CA HIS A 184 -6.11 -3.57 22.31
C HIS A 184 -5.30 -3.94 21.07
N LEU A 185 -4.86 -2.94 20.28
CA LEU A 185 -4.07 -3.15 19.06
C LEU A 185 -2.65 -3.66 19.39
N TYR A 186 -1.97 -3.07 20.37
CA TYR A 186 -0.63 -3.51 20.77
C TYR A 186 -0.65 -4.84 21.53
N HIS A 187 -1.59 -5.09 22.45
CA HIS A 187 -1.62 -6.33 23.21
C HIS A 187 -2.99 -6.74 23.79
N ILE A 188 -3.79 -7.44 22.97
CA ILE A 188 -5.11 -7.96 23.33
C ILE A 188 -5.18 -8.75 24.65
N LYS A 189 -4.15 -9.52 25.05
CA LYS A 189 -4.17 -10.25 26.33
C LYS A 189 -4.06 -9.32 27.54
N ALA A 190 -3.31 -8.22 27.43
CA ALA A 190 -3.26 -7.19 28.47
C ALA A 190 -4.58 -6.43 28.52
N TYR A 191 -5.17 -6.13 27.35
CA TYR A 191 -6.52 -5.58 27.26
C TYR A 191 -7.55 -6.47 27.98
N ASP A 192 -7.60 -7.78 27.68
CA ASP A 192 -8.51 -8.73 28.34
C ASP A 192 -8.25 -8.89 29.84
N TYR A 193 -7.00 -8.78 30.29
CA TYR A 193 -6.66 -8.76 31.72
C TYR A 193 -7.16 -7.46 32.39
N LEU A 194 -6.91 -6.30 31.78
CA LEU A 194 -7.38 -5.01 32.29
C LEU A 194 -8.90 -4.92 32.28
N ARG A 195 -9.57 -5.54 31.31
CA ARG A 195 -11.02 -5.61 31.22
C ARG A 195 -11.70 -6.40 32.36
N LYS A 196 -10.95 -7.22 33.10
CA LYS A 196 -11.44 -7.83 34.36
C LYS A 196 -11.43 -6.84 35.54
N ILE A 197 -10.74 -5.71 35.40
CA ILE A 197 -10.45 -4.73 36.46
C ILE A 197 -11.18 -3.39 36.17
N LEU A 198 -11.04 -2.90 34.94
CA LEU A 198 -11.65 -1.71 34.34
C LEU A 198 -12.89 -2.10 33.51
N PRO A 199 -13.92 -1.23 33.41
CA PRO A 199 -15.05 -1.44 32.51
C PRO A 199 -14.66 -1.12 31.06
N LEU A 200 -13.87 -1.99 30.44
CA LEU A 200 -13.47 -1.89 29.04
C LEU A 200 -14.43 -2.67 28.11
N PRO A 201 -14.71 -2.18 26.88
CA PRO A 201 -15.62 -2.84 25.93
C PRO A 201 -15.16 -4.26 25.54
N HIS A 202 -16.08 -5.13 25.13
CA HIS A 202 -15.75 -6.53 24.79
C HIS A 202 -15.17 -6.64 23.36
N PRO A 203 -13.98 -7.24 23.14
CA PRO A 203 -13.36 -7.24 21.81
C PRO A 203 -14.07 -8.15 20.78
N TYR A 204 -14.84 -9.14 21.24
CA TYR A 204 -15.56 -10.12 20.40
C TYR A 204 -17.02 -10.41 20.86
N SER A 205 -17.90 -9.41 21.03
CA SER A 205 -19.34 -9.70 21.21
C SER A 205 -20.05 -9.77 19.86
N LEU A 206 -20.43 -10.99 19.46
CA LEU A 206 -21.21 -11.26 18.26
C LEU A 206 -22.68 -10.90 18.46
N THR A 207 -23.29 -10.28 17.44
CA THR A 207 -24.69 -9.86 17.43
C THR A 207 -25.64 -11.04 17.23
N LYS A 208 -26.78 -11.06 17.94
CA LYS A 208 -27.99 -11.75 17.47
C LYS A 208 -29.26 -11.01 17.91
N GLN A 209 -29.62 -9.95 17.17
CA GLN A 209 -30.96 -9.73 16.61
C GLN A 209 -31.09 -8.32 16.03
N VAL A 210 -31.46 -8.24 14.75
CA VAL A 210 -32.13 -7.07 14.19
C VAL A 210 -33.62 -7.21 14.52
N SER A 211 -34.14 -6.39 15.43
CA SER A 211 -35.57 -6.02 15.47
C SER A 211 -35.85 -4.90 16.47
N LYS A 212 -36.29 -3.76 15.90
CA LYS A 212 -37.12 -2.68 16.46
C LYS A 212 -36.78 -2.09 17.84
N SER A 213 -36.66 -0.75 17.82
CA SER A 213 -36.53 0.23 18.91
C SER A 213 -35.18 0.35 19.63
N HIS A 214 -34.46 1.41 19.24
CA HIS A 214 -33.56 2.27 20.01
C HIS A 214 -32.62 1.65 21.07
N LEU A 215 -31.32 1.87 20.83
CA LEU A 215 -30.24 1.98 21.82
C LEU A 215 -29.75 0.67 22.49
N LEU A 216 -28.68 0.08 21.93
CA LEU A 216 -27.49 -0.43 22.64
C LEU A 216 -26.49 -0.98 21.60
N ILE A 217 -25.29 -0.40 21.54
CA ILE A 217 -24.31 -0.63 20.45
C ILE A 217 -23.41 -1.85 20.75
N THR A 218 -23.04 -2.59 19.69
CA THR A 218 -22.24 -3.82 19.73
C THR A 218 -20.73 -3.52 19.83
N SER A 219 -20.00 -4.26 20.66
CA SER A 219 -18.65 -3.84 21.09
C SER A 219 -17.48 -4.03 20.11
N CYS A 220 -17.65 -4.84 19.07
CA CYS A 220 -16.69 -4.89 17.95
C CYS A 220 -16.85 -3.67 17.02
N LEU A 221 -18.11 -3.25 16.79
CA LEU A 221 -18.46 -2.03 16.07
C LEU A 221 -17.99 -0.78 16.82
N PHE A 222 -17.95 -0.81 18.15
CA PHE A 222 -17.40 0.29 18.95
C PHE A 222 -15.92 0.55 18.62
N PHE A 223 -15.07 -0.48 18.56
CA PHE A 223 -13.65 -0.28 18.24
C PHE A 223 -13.41 0.18 16.80
N SER A 224 -14.06 -0.45 15.82
CA SER A 224 -13.95 -0.01 14.43
C SER A 224 -14.51 1.41 14.23
N SER A 225 -15.59 1.78 14.95
CA SER A 225 -16.14 3.13 14.98
C SER A 225 -15.20 4.15 15.65
N TRP A 226 -14.52 3.79 16.74
CA TRP A 226 -13.54 4.67 17.40
C TRP A 226 -12.28 4.87 16.59
N LEU A 227 -11.93 3.91 15.72
CA LEU A 227 -10.86 4.04 14.74
C LEU A 227 -11.33 4.67 13.42
N SER A 228 -12.54 5.25 13.34
CA SER A 228 -13.10 5.80 12.09
C SER A 228 -13.19 7.33 12.10
N ASN A 229 -12.93 7.95 10.94
CA ASN A 229 -12.92 9.40 10.77
C ASN A 229 -13.58 9.83 9.44
N ASN A 230 -14.15 11.05 9.41
CA ASN A 230 -14.94 11.59 8.30
C ASN A 230 -14.25 12.76 7.57
N LYS A 231 -12.96 13.03 7.86
CA LYS A 231 -12.24 14.22 7.34
C LYS A 231 -10.86 13.90 6.75
N ALA A 232 -10.68 12.71 6.19
CA ALA A 232 -9.39 12.21 5.68
C ALA A 232 -8.19 12.28 6.66
N ALA A 233 -8.46 12.50 7.95
CA ALA A 233 -7.51 12.31 9.05
C ALA A 233 -7.23 10.82 9.27
N ALA A 234 -6.30 10.49 10.18
CA ALA A 234 -5.93 9.10 10.44
C ALA A 234 -7.12 8.28 10.96
N GLY A 235 -7.01 6.96 10.84
CA GLY A 235 -8.10 6.01 11.03
C GLY A 235 -8.69 5.50 9.71
N PHE A 236 -9.75 4.71 9.83
CA PHE A 236 -10.59 4.24 8.74
C PHE A 236 -11.47 5.38 8.20
N SER A 237 -11.44 5.66 6.90
CA SER A 237 -12.31 6.65 6.26
C SER A 237 -13.77 6.19 6.25
N SER A 238 -14.63 6.83 7.03
CA SER A 238 -16.07 6.53 7.04
C SER A 238 -16.69 6.66 5.65
N ASP A 239 -16.29 7.67 4.88
CA ASP A 239 -16.84 7.97 3.56
C ASP A 239 -16.60 6.83 2.56
N ILE A 240 -15.42 6.20 2.62
CA ILE A 240 -15.09 5.04 1.79
C ILE A 240 -15.94 3.82 2.18
N PHE A 241 -16.09 3.54 3.47
CA PHE A 241 -16.94 2.43 3.91
C PHE A 241 -18.44 2.65 3.60
N LEU A 242 -18.93 3.89 3.68
CA LEU A 242 -20.30 4.25 3.28
C LEU A 242 -20.51 4.02 1.78
N ARG A 243 -19.62 4.53 0.91
CA ARG A 243 -19.73 4.30 -0.54
C ARG A 243 -19.61 2.81 -0.93
N LEU A 244 -18.83 2.03 -0.18
CA LEU A 244 -18.79 0.56 -0.33
C LEU A 244 -20.11 -0.09 0.08
N GLN A 245 -20.72 0.35 1.18
CA GLN A 245 -22.04 -0.12 1.61
C GLN A 245 -23.11 0.18 0.56
N GLU A 246 -23.16 1.40 0.03
CA GLU A 246 -24.09 1.77 -1.04
C GLU A 246 -23.93 0.90 -2.31
N LYS A 247 -22.73 0.39 -2.61
CA LYS A 247 -22.52 -0.54 -3.74
C LYS A 247 -23.10 -1.93 -3.46
N VAL A 248 -22.87 -2.45 -2.26
CA VAL A 248 -23.42 -3.74 -1.82
C VAL A 248 -24.96 -3.67 -1.77
N GLU A 249 -25.52 -2.59 -1.23
CA GLU A 249 -26.97 -2.34 -1.19
C GLU A 249 -27.60 -2.15 -2.57
N ARG A 250 -26.84 -1.64 -3.55
CA ARG A 250 -27.23 -1.59 -4.98
C ARG A 250 -27.19 -2.95 -5.68
N GLY A 251 -26.78 -4.02 -5.01
CA GLY A 251 -26.74 -5.38 -5.57
C GLY A 251 -25.55 -5.65 -6.50
N ASP A 252 -24.46 -4.86 -6.43
CA ASP A 252 -23.23 -5.14 -7.16
C ASP A 252 -22.52 -6.37 -6.58
N GLN A 253 -22.94 -7.55 -7.06
CA GLN A 253 -22.45 -8.85 -6.61
C GLN A 253 -20.95 -9.06 -6.90
N ALA A 254 -20.34 -8.26 -7.78
CA ALA A 254 -18.90 -8.28 -8.03
C ALA A 254 -18.11 -7.46 -7.00
N CYS A 255 -18.74 -6.51 -6.29
CA CYS A 255 -18.15 -5.78 -5.18
C CYS A 255 -18.06 -6.62 -3.88
N CYS A 256 -18.80 -7.74 -3.79
CA CYS A 256 -18.92 -8.54 -2.57
C CYS A 256 -17.65 -9.28 -2.09
N CYS A 257 -16.59 -9.38 -2.89
CA CYS A 257 -15.36 -10.11 -2.52
C CYS A 257 -14.09 -9.28 -2.77
N CYS A 258 -13.22 -9.18 -1.75
CA CYS A 258 -11.96 -8.43 -1.85
C CYS A 258 -10.75 -9.11 -1.20
N THR A 259 -9.56 -8.64 -1.60
CA THR A 259 -8.28 -8.81 -0.89
C THR A 259 -8.00 -7.55 -0.09
N LEU A 260 -7.42 -7.70 1.11
CA LEU A 260 -6.96 -6.60 1.94
C LEU A 260 -5.42 -6.47 1.85
N LEU A 261 -4.94 -5.34 1.34
CA LEU A 261 -3.53 -5.00 1.21
C LEU A 261 -3.09 -4.12 2.39
N VAL A 262 -1.88 -4.36 2.92
CA VAL A 262 -1.24 -3.53 3.96
C VAL A 262 0.22 -3.25 3.64
N GLN A 263 0.63 -1.99 3.83
CA GLN A 263 2.01 -1.56 3.69
C GLN A 263 2.31 -0.37 4.62
N ASP A 264 3.52 -0.37 5.16
CA ASP A 264 4.12 0.70 5.95
C ASP A 264 4.93 1.69 5.09
N VAL A 265 4.98 2.94 5.52
CA VAL A 265 5.65 4.06 4.84
C VAL A 265 6.43 4.87 5.88
N SER A 266 7.73 5.06 5.67
CA SER A 266 8.55 5.90 6.55
C SER A 266 8.16 7.38 6.44
N LEU A 267 8.02 8.03 7.58
CA LEU A 267 7.78 9.46 7.76
C LEU A 267 8.98 10.14 8.40
N GLN A 268 9.10 11.45 8.19
CA GLN A 268 10.02 12.28 8.94
C GLN A 268 9.40 12.64 10.31
N LYS A 269 10.09 12.26 11.40
CA LYS A 269 9.71 12.65 12.76
C LYS A 269 9.88 14.17 12.91
N GLN A 270 8.77 14.89 12.88
CA GLN A 270 8.75 16.34 13.01
C GLN A 270 7.43 16.78 13.66
N GLN A 271 7.54 17.73 14.59
CA GLN A 271 6.41 18.40 15.21
C GLN A 271 6.11 19.69 14.45
N GLU A 272 4.85 19.89 14.08
CA GLU A 272 4.40 21.06 13.31
C GLU A 272 3.15 21.67 13.93
N TRP A 273 3.10 22.99 14.04
CA TRP A 273 1.92 23.73 14.49
C TRP A 273 1.00 24.03 13.30
N ASP A 274 -0.23 23.52 13.30
CA ASP A 274 -1.23 23.93 12.31
C ASP A 274 -2.02 25.14 12.84
N PRO A 275 -1.86 26.35 12.24
CA PRO A 275 -2.56 27.54 12.70
C PRO A 275 -4.09 27.47 12.47
N ARG A 276 -4.58 26.53 11.66
CA ARG A 276 -6.03 26.37 11.38
C ARG A 276 -6.74 25.56 12.45
N THR A 277 -6.19 24.41 12.85
CA THR A 277 -6.71 23.62 13.96
C THR A 277 -6.27 24.14 15.34
N LYS A 278 -5.20 24.94 15.41
CA LYS A 278 -4.56 25.40 16.65
C LYS A 278 -4.11 24.24 17.54
N GLN A 279 -3.52 23.23 16.91
CA GLN A 279 -2.99 22.03 17.56
C GLN A 279 -1.60 21.71 17.02
N LEU A 280 -0.82 21.04 17.85
CA LEU A 280 0.42 20.41 17.41
C LEU A 280 0.12 19.10 16.68
N SER A 281 0.87 18.86 15.62
CA SER A 281 0.77 17.71 14.73
C SER A 281 2.13 17.03 14.56
N GLY A 282 2.15 15.77 14.13
CA GLY A 282 3.37 14.93 14.08
C GLY A 282 3.38 13.76 15.05
N PHE A 283 2.40 13.67 15.95
CA PHE A 283 2.25 12.59 16.92
C PHE A 283 1.61 11.32 16.34
N VAL A 284 1.71 10.22 17.10
CA VAL A 284 0.95 8.98 16.86
C VAL A 284 -0.55 9.25 16.86
N ASP A 285 -1.23 8.91 15.77
CA ASP A 285 -2.68 9.05 15.59
C ASP A 285 -3.26 7.80 14.91
N LEU A 286 -4.17 7.13 15.62
CA LEU A 286 -4.87 5.92 15.16
C LEU A 286 -6.32 6.19 14.74
N GLY A 287 -6.73 7.45 14.64
CA GLY A 287 -8.10 7.89 14.35
C GLY A 287 -9.04 7.97 15.57
N ALA A 288 -8.53 7.64 16.77
CA ALA A 288 -9.27 7.76 18.03
C ALA A 288 -9.22 9.18 18.65
N GLY A 289 -8.56 10.13 17.97
CA GLY A 289 -8.30 11.49 18.40
C GLY A 289 -6.80 11.81 18.37
N ILE A 290 -6.43 13.09 18.47
CA ILE A 290 -5.05 13.56 18.62
C ILE A 290 -4.79 13.83 20.12
N LEU A 291 -3.64 13.39 20.64
CA LEU A 291 -3.13 13.78 21.96
C LEU A 291 -2.09 14.88 21.77
N ASP A 292 -2.46 16.11 22.14
CA ASP A 292 -1.56 17.26 22.19
C ASP A 292 -0.96 17.35 23.60
N ALA A 293 0.18 16.68 23.81
CA ALA A 293 0.85 16.57 25.09
C ALA A 293 2.38 16.50 24.90
N ASP A 294 3.15 17.14 25.79
CA ASP A 294 4.61 17.25 25.68
C ASP A 294 5.34 15.89 25.66
N GLU A 295 4.78 14.88 26.34
CA GLU A 295 5.32 13.51 26.38
C GLU A 295 4.84 12.63 25.19
N ALA A 296 3.97 13.14 24.30
CA ALA A 296 3.40 12.31 23.23
C ALA A 296 4.45 11.90 22.18
N PRO A 297 4.53 10.61 21.79
CA PRO A 297 5.52 10.14 20.83
C PRO A 297 5.21 10.65 19.41
N LEU A 298 6.24 11.14 18.73
CA LEU A 298 6.20 11.46 17.30
C LEU A 298 6.07 10.19 16.45
N ALA A 299 5.30 10.26 15.37
CA ALA A 299 5.15 9.16 14.43
C ALA A 299 6.40 9.02 13.52
N SER A 300 6.89 7.79 13.36
CA SER A 300 7.94 7.38 12.41
C SER A 300 7.38 6.88 11.09
N GLU A 301 6.14 6.37 11.09
CA GLU A 301 5.61 5.50 10.06
C GLU A 301 4.11 5.75 9.86
N ALA A 302 3.66 5.68 8.60
CA ALA A 302 2.24 5.57 8.24
C ALA A 302 1.94 4.15 7.74
N ILE A 303 0.97 3.48 8.36
CA ILE A 303 0.42 2.21 7.85
C ILE A 303 -0.77 2.54 6.96
N VAL A 304 -0.77 2.10 5.71
CA VAL A 304 -1.89 2.30 4.77
C VAL A 304 -2.59 0.97 4.49
N LEU A 305 -3.92 1.00 4.50
CA LEU A 305 -4.78 -0.15 4.19
C LEU A 305 -5.60 0.11 2.93
N MET A 306 -5.67 -0.89 2.04
CA MET A 306 -6.48 -0.82 0.81
C MET A 306 -7.23 -2.14 0.59
N ALA A 307 -8.52 -2.05 0.27
CA ALA A 307 -9.28 -3.19 -0.27
C ALA A 307 -9.21 -3.18 -1.80
N VAL A 308 -9.06 -4.35 -2.40
CA VAL A 308 -9.04 -4.56 -3.86
C VAL A 308 -10.03 -5.65 -4.23
N GLY A 309 -10.93 -5.38 -5.17
CA GLY A 309 -11.91 -6.35 -5.65
C GLY A 309 -11.26 -7.54 -6.36
N ILE A 310 -11.78 -8.75 -6.11
CA ILE A 310 -11.29 -9.99 -6.73
C ILE A 310 -12.12 -10.36 -7.96
N SER A 311 -13.44 -10.18 -7.90
CA SER A 311 -14.37 -10.46 -9.00
C SER A 311 -14.53 -9.28 -9.97
N SER A 312 -14.28 -8.04 -9.53
CA SER A 312 -14.24 -6.85 -10.38
C SER A 312 -13.10 -5.90 -9.99
N PRO A 313 -12.51 -5.17 -10.96
CA PRO A 313 -11.38 -4.27 -10.71
C PRO A 313 -11.83 -2.96 -10.06
N TRP A 314 -11.89 -2.95 -8.73
CA TRP A 314 -12.02 -1.73 -7.93
C TRP A 314 -10.99 -1.71 -6.81
N THR A 315 -10.59 -0.51 -6.41
CA THR A 315 -9.67 -0.27 -5.28
C THR A 315 -10.29 0.75 -4.33
N ALA A 316 -10.13 0.54 -3.03
CA ALA A 316 -10.62 1.46 -2.00
C ALA A 316 -9.58 1.64 -0.90
N PRO A 317 -8.92 2.81 -0.78
CA PRO A 317 -8.06 3.10 0.36
C PRO A 317 -8.91 3.23 1.62
N LEU A 318 -8.82 2.25 2.51
CA LEU A 318 -9.69 2.13 3.68
C LEU A 318 -9.34 3.13 4.78
N GLY A 319 -8.10 3.60 4.82
CA GLY A 319 -7.56 4.47 5.86
C GLY A 319 -6.05 4.35 6.01
N TYR A 320 -5.49 5.22 6.84
CA TYR A 320 -4.08 5.18 7.25
C TYR A 320 -3.94 5.45 8.76
N PHE A 321 -2.84 5.01 9.36
CA PHE A 321 -2.59 5.10 10.79
C PHE A 321 -1.16 5.58 11.03
N LEU A 322 -0.98 6.63 11.84
CA LEU A 322 0.34 7.20 12.17
C LEU A 322 0.88 6.54 13.43
N VAL A 323 2.06 5.92 13.37
CA VAL A 323 2.67 5.14 14.45
C VAL A 323 4.15 5.48 14.65
N ASN A 324 4.68 5.23 15.85
CA ASN A 324 6.10 5.42 16.21
C ASN A 324 6.95 4.14 15.98
N SER A 325 6.30 3.00 15.74
CA SER A 325 6.91 1.75 15.29
C SER A 325 5.83 0.77 14.85
N THR A 326 6.07 0.05 13.74
CA THR A 326 5.26 -1.10 13.34
C THR A 326 5.71 -2.39 14.05
N SER A 327 4.76 -3.26 14.35
CA SER A 327 5.04 -4.64 14.80
C SER A 327 4.03 -5.60 14.20
N GLY A 328 4.45 -6.85 13.93
CA GLY A 328 3.57 -7.84 13.33
C GLY A 328 2.29 -8.13 14.12
N PRO A 329 2.33 -8.25 15.47
CA PRO A 329 1.13 -8.41 16.28
C PRO A 329 0.16 -7.22 16.18
N PHE A 330 0.68 -5.98 16.13
CA PHE A 330 -0.14 -4.77 15.96
C PHE A 330 -0.84 -4.77 14.59
N LEU A 331 -0.08 -5.01 13.52
CA LEU A 331 -0.63 -5.12 12.16
C LEU A 331 -1.69 -6.22 12.07
N ALA A 332 -1.46 -7.38 12.71
CA ALA A 332 -2.43 -8.47 12.75
C ALA A 332 -3.73 -8.10 13.49
N GLN A 333 -3.69 -7.27 14.54
CA GLN A 333 -4.92 -6.76 15.17
C GLN A 333 -5.62 -5.71 14.30
N LEU A 334 -4.85 -4.81 13.67
CA LEU A 334 -5.39 -3.79 12.78
C LEU A 334 -6.11 -4.40 11.57
N LEU A 335 -5.50 -5.41 10.93
CA LEU A 335 -6.10 -6.21 9.86
C LEU A 335 -7.40 -6.88 10.32
N ARG A 336 -7.46 -7.43 11.54
CA ARG A 336 -8.69 -7.99 12.10
C ARG A 336 -9.79 -6.92 12.25
N GLN A 337 -9.47 -5.69 12.67
CA GLN A 337 -10.45 -4.60 12.72
C GLN A 337 -10.95 -4.22 11.30
N ALA A 338 -10.05 -4.17 10.32
CA ALA A 338 -10.40 -3.88 8.93
C ALA A 338 -11.31 -4.97 8.31
N ILE A 339 -10.96 -6.24 8.49
CA ILE A 339 -11.79 -7.38 8.05
C ILE A 339 -13.17 -7.34 8.72
N HIS A 340 -13.23 -7.08 10.04
CA HIS A 340 -14.50 -6.95 10.74
C HIS A 340 -15.36 -5.81 10.17
N LYS A 341 -14.77 -4.65 9.87
CA LYS A 341 -15.48 -3.50 9.31
C LYS A 341 -15.97 -3.78 7.88
N LEU A 342 -15.17 -4.42 7.03
CA LEU A 342 -15.59 -4.86 5.68
C LEU A 342 -16.74 -5.87 5.73
N ASN A 343 -16.62 -6.90 6.59
CA ASN A 343 -17.68 -7.88 6.80
C ASN A 343 -18.98 -7.23 7.30
N SER A 344 -18.90 -6.18 8.14
CA SER A 344 -20.08 -5.44 8.62
C SER A 344 -20.80 -4.63 7.53
N VAL A 345 -20.10 -4.32 6.44
CA VAL A 345 -20.60 -3.65 5.23
C VAL A 345 -21.12 -4.66 4.19
N GLY A 346 -20.94 -5.97 4.43
CA GLY A 346 -21.34 -7.04 3.50
C GLY A 346 -20.28 -7.42 2.46
N ILE A 347 -19.03 -6.94 2.62
CA ILE A 347 -17.91 -7.32 1.75
C ILE A 347 -17.09 -8.43 2.43
N LEU A 348 -16.93 -9.55 1.75
CA LEU A 348 -16.18 -10.71 2.20
C LEU A 348 -14.69 -10.59 1.85
N VAL A 349 -13.83 -10.61 2.86
CA VAL A 349 -12.37 -10.68 2.65
C VAL A 349 -11.93 -12.12 2.39
N LEU A 350 -11.39 -12.42 1.21
CA LEU A 350 -10.88 -13.76 0.86
C LEU A 350 -9.39 -13.91 1.16
N ALA A 351 -8.62 -12.83 1.06
CA ALA A 351 -7.17 -12.84 1.25
C ALA A 351 -6.65 -11.58 1.93
N VAL A 352 -5.46 -11.69 2.53
CA VAL A 352 -4.64 -10.57 3.00
C VAL A 352 -3.27 -10.64 2.34
N THR A 353 -2.75 -9.51 1.85
CA THR A 353 -1.38 -9.40 1.29
C THR A 353 -0.53 -8.44 2.11
N SER A 354 0.72 -8.81 2.39
CA SER A 354 1.75 -7.92 2.97
C SER A 354 3.11 -8.10 2.29
N GLY A 355 4.02 -7.13 2.46
CA GLY A 355 5.39 -7.25 1.94
C GLY A 355 6.14 -8.45 2.55
N ALA A 356 7.06 -9.04 1.78
CA ALA A 356 7.90 -10.14 2.26
C ALA A 356 9.01 -9.67 3.23
N SER A 357 8.63 -9.04 4.34
CA SER A 357 9.52 -8.43 5.33
C SER A 357 9.50 -9.18 6.68
N ALA A 358 10.33 -8.74 7.63
CA ALA A 358 10.28 -9.23 9.01
C ALA A 358 8.91 -8.98 9.64
N HIS A 359 8.40 -7.74 9.54
CA HIS A 359 7.06 -7.36 10.02
C HIS A 359 5.94 -8.14 9.30
N GLY A 360 6.05 -8.39 7.99
CA GLY A 360 5.11 -9.23 7.25
C GLY A 360 5.10 -10.68 7.76
N ALA A 361 6.27 -11.26 8.00
CA ALA A 361 6.40 -12.62 8.54
C ALA A 361 5.90 -12.74 10.00
N GLU A 362 6.10 -11.71 10.82
CA GLU A 362 5.50 -11.63 12.16
C GLU A 362 3.98 -11.46 12.11
N THR A 363 3.47 -10.62 11.21
CA THR A 363 2.04 -10.41 10.98
C THR A 363 1.37 -11.73 10.60
N ALA A 364 1.95 -12.48 9.66
CA ALA A 364 1.48 -13.81 9.28
C ALA A 364 1.40 -14.74 10.50
N ARG A 365 2.48 -14.85 11.29
CA ARG A 365 2.50 -15.69 12.50
C ARG A 365 1.45 -15.26 13.53
N ALA A 366 1.26 -13.96 13.73
CA ALA A 366 0.27 -13.40 14.65
C ALA A 366 -1.19 -13.56 14.17
N LEU A 367 -1.41 -13.69 12.85
CA LEU A 367 -2.70 -14.09 12.29
C LEU A 367 -2.99 -15.59 12.49
N GLY A 368 -1.94 -16.42 12.60
CA GLY A 368 -2.00 -17.86 12.81
C GLY A 368 -1.40 -18.70 11.67
N ILE A 369 -0.77 -18.04 10.70
CA ILE A 369 -0.11 -18.66 9.53
C ILE A 369 1.16 -19.38 9.97
N ARG A 370 1.41 -20.56 9.39
CA ARG A 370 2.65 -21.33 9.60
C ARG A 370 3.46 -21.36 8.31
N ILE A 371 4.62 -20.71 8.35
CA ILE A 371 5.57 -20.61 7.24
C ILE A 371 6.63 -21.71 7.45
N ASP A 372 6.28 -22.94 7.07
CA ASP A 372 7.12 -24.14 7.20
C ASP A 372 6.97 -24.98 5.92
N PRO A 373 8.05 -25.31 5.20
CA PRO A 373 7.97 -26.01 3.91
C PRO A 373 7.30 -27.40 4.01
N LYS A 374 7.37 -28.06 5.18
CA LYS A 374 6.78 -29.40 5.41
C LYS A 374 5.32 -29.34 5.83
N ARG A 375 4.89 -28.28 6.52
CA ARG A 375 3.53 -28.17 7.08
C ARG A 375 3.02 -26.72 7.06
N THR A 376 3.00 -26.16 5.85
CA THR A 376 2.44 -24.83 5.59
C THR A 376 1.00 -24.74 6.08
N ARG A 377 0.66 -23.66 6.79
CA ARG A 377 -0.73 -23.27 7.03
C ARG A 377 -0.93 -21.90 6.42
N CYS A 378 -1.56 -21.87 5.24
CA CYS A 378 -1.79 -20.67 4.44
C CYS A 378 -2.99 -19.81 4.87
N THR A 379 -3.86 -20.32 5.75
CA THR A 379 -5.12 -19.65 6.11
C THR A 379 -5.35 -19.46 7.60
N PHE A 380 -6.10 -18.41 7.94
CA PHE A 380 -6.58 -18.11 9.28
C PHE A 380 -8.10 -17.84 9.30
N GLN A 381 -8.72 -17.94 10.46
CA GLN A 381 -10.15 -17.63 10.65
C GLN A 381 -10.32 -16.27 11.32
N HIS A 382 -11.38 -15.56 10.95
CA HIS A 382 -11.80 -14.34 11.64
C HIS A 382 -13.32 -14.10 11.48
N PRO A 383 -14.08 -14.03 12.59
CA PRO A 383 -13.68 -14.28 13.98
C PRO A 383 -13.18 -15.72 14.22
N PRO A 384 -12.44 -16.00 15.32
CA PRO A 384 -12.00 -17.36 15.63
C PRO A 384 -13.19 -18.33 15.71
N GLY A 385 -13.13 -19.46 15.00
CA GLY A 385 -14.25 -20.41 14.89
C GLY A 385 -15.25 -20.10 13.77
N SER A 386 -15.00 -19.10 12.90
CA SER A 386 -15.78 -18.91 11.68
C SER A 386 -15.59 -20.07 10.70
N ALA A 387 -16.66 -20.46 10.00
CA ALA A 387 -16.56 -21.37 8.86
C ALA A 387 -15.72 -20.77 7.72
N HIS A 388 -15.86 -19.45 7.51
CA HIS A 388 -15.03 -18.71 6.55
C HIS A 388 -13.57 -18.64 7.01
N SER A 389 -12.65 -18.88 6.06
CA SER A 389 -11.20 -18.80 6.26
C SER A 389 -10.61 -17.85 5.22
N ILE A 390 -9.54 -17.15 5.62
CA ILE A 390 -8.91 -16.08 4.85
C ILE A 390 -7.49 -16.52 4.54
N ALA A 391 -7.10 -16.47 3.26
CA ALA A 391 -5.75 -16.80 2.80
C ALA A 391 -4.77 -15.65 3.11
N PHE A 392 -3.48 -15.97 3.21
CA PHE A 392 -2.42 -14.98 3.38
C PHE A 392 -1.39 -15.08 2.26
N PHE A 393 -1.05 -13.93 1.67
CA PHE A 393 -0.06 -13.80 0.62
C PHE A 393 1.07 -12.88 1.05
N PHE A 394 2.28 -13.20 0.60
CA PHE A 394 3.37 -12.26 0.53
C PHE A 394 3.41 -11.62 -0.85
N ASP A 395 3.84 -10.37 -0.90
CA ASP A 395 4.10 -9.69 -2.15
C ASP A 395 5.18 -10.42 -2.98
N VAL A 396 4.86 -10.70 -4.25
CA VAL A 396 5.70 -11.50 -5.15
C VAL A 396 6.93 -10.72 -5.62
N PRO A 397 6.85 -9.44 -6.08
CA PRO A 397 8.02 -8.60 -6.33
C PRO A 397 9.04 -8.60 -5.17
N HIS A 398 8.60 -8.38 -3.93
CA HIS A 398 9.48 -8.46 -2.75
C HIS A 398 10.10 -9.86 -2.57
N ALA A 399 9.32 -10.94 -2.74
CA ALA A 399 9.83 -12.31 -2.60
C ALA A 399 10.92 -12.62 -3.64
N LEU A 400 10.74 -12.17 -4.89
CA LEU A 400 11.73 -12.30 -5.96
C LEU A 400 13.01 -11.52 -5.66
N LEU A 401 12.91 -10.31 -5.10
CA LEU A 401 14.07 -9.53 -4.65
C LEU A 401 14.87 -10.27 -3.56
N LEU A 402 14.19 -10.90 -2.60
CA LEU A 402 14.87 -11.72 -1.59
C LEU A 402 15.58 -12.93 -2.20
N ILE A 403 14.99 -13.59 -3.21
CA ILE A 403 15.62 -14.72 -3.92
C ILE A 403 16.84 -14.24 -4.72
N ARG A 404 16.72 -13.13 -5.47
CA ARG A 404 17.85 -12.49 -6.17
C ARG A 404 19.00 -12.15 -5.21
N ASN A 405 18.68 -11.59 -4.05
CA ASN A 405 19.67 -11.27 -3.02
C ASN A 405 20.26 -12.52 -2.34
N ALA A 406 19.51 -13.62 -2.25
CA ALA A 406 20.04 -14.91 -1.80
C ALA A 406 21.04 -15.49 -2.81
N LEU A 407 20.70 -15.50 -4.10
CA LEU A 407 21.60 -15.96 -5.17
C LEU A 407 22.91 -15.15 -5.19
N GLN A 408 22.83 -13.82 -5.11
CA GLN A 408 24.01 -12.96 -4.99
C GLN A 408 24.84 -13.28 -3.73
N CYS A 409 24.19 -13.59 -2.60
CA CYS A 409 24.89 -13.91 -1.36
C CYS A 409 25.64 -15.25 -1.42
N PHE A 410 25.01 -16.30 -1.97
CA PHE A 410 25.59 -17.64 -2.04
C PHE A 410 26.57 -17.83 -3.21
N HIS A 411 26.48 -17.02 -4.27
CA HIS A 411 27.24 -17.09 -5.53
C HIS A 411 27.02 -18.37 -6.35
N LYS A 412 27.01 -19.55 -5.73
CA LYS A 412 26.67 -20.85 -6.32
C LYS A 412 25.68 -21.58 -5.42
N VAL A 413 24.66 -22.15 -6.03
CA VAL A 413 23.69 -23.04 -5.36
C VAL A 413 23.45 -24.27 -6.24
N GLU A 414 23.20 -25.42 -5.63
CA GLU A 414 23.01 -26.69 -6.34
C GLU A 414 21.56 -27.15 -6.29
N TRP A 415 21.06 -27.65 -7.41
CA TRP A 415 19.73 -28.23 -7.56
C TRP A 415 19.83 -29.57 -8.28
N LEU A 416 19.71 -30.68 -7.53
CA LEU A 416 19.76 -32.05 -8.08
C LEU A 416 21.02 -32.35 -8.93
N GLY A 417 22.15 -31.72 -8.60
CA GLY A 417 23.42 -31.82 -9.34
C GLY A 417 23.64 -30.74 -10.42
N ASP A 418 22.60 -30.01 -10.83
CA ASP A 418 22.78 -28.81 -11.66
C ASP A 418 23.29 -27.64 -10.80
N THR A 419 24.35 -26.96 -11.25
CA THR A 419 24.85 -25.74 -10.59
C THR A 419 24.15 -24.49 -11.13
N VAL A 420 23.52 -23.73 -10.24
CA VAL A 420 23.02 -22.38 -10.49
C VAL A 420 24.06 -21.38 -9.99
N SER A 421 24.77 -20.75 -10.93
CA SER A 421 25.77 -19.71 -10.63
C SER A 421 25.19 -18.31 -10.84
N TRP A 422 25.38 -17.44 -9.87
CA TRP A 422 25.13 -15.99 -9.98
C TRP A 422 26.09 -15.32 -10.98
N GLN A 423 27.29 -15.88 -11.16
CA GLN A 423 28.29 -15.34 -12.09
C GLN A 423 27.78 -15.31 -13.54
N HIS A 424 27.05 -16.34 -13.99
CA HIS A 424 26.45 -16.37 -15.34
C HIS A 424 25.47 -15.19 -15.57
N VAL A 425 24.79 -14.73 -14.51
CA VAL A 425 23.86 -13.58 -14.57
C VAL A 425 24.64 -12.27 -14.62
N VAL A 426 25.71 -12.14 -13.84
CA VAL A 426 26.59 -10.97 -13.87
C VAL A 426 27.26 -10.84 -15.23
N GLU A 427 27.76 -11.93 -15.79
CA GLU A 427 28.40 -11.97 -17.12
C GLU A 427 27.41 -11.66 -18.25
N LEU A 428 26.17 -12.17 -18.18
CA LEU A 428 25.11 -11.78 -19.11
C LEU A 428 24.80 -10.28 -19.01
N ALA A 429 24.69 -9.72 -17.81
CA ALA A 429 24.44 -8.29 -17.60
C ALA A 429 25.64 -7.41 -18.02
N ALA A 430 26.86 -7.91 -17.88
CA ALA A 430 28.11 -7.26 -18.25
C ALA A 430 28.41 -7.33 -19.75
N LEU A 431 27.82 -8.31 -20.46
CA LEU A 431 28.06 -8.56 -21.88
C LEU A 431 27.87 -7.28 -22.70
N GLY A 432 29.00 -6.79 -23.23
CA GLY A 432 29.04 -5.64 -24.12
C GLY A 432 28.46 -5.97 -25.50
N GLU A 433 28.54 -5.00 -26.42
CA GLU A 433 28.22 -5.28 -27.82
C GLU A 433 29.30 -6.19 -28.41
N GLN A 434 28.97 -7.47 -28.62
CA GLN A 434 29.92 -8.44 -29.16
C GLN A 434 29.66 -8.66 -30.65
N LYS A 435 30.67 -8.41 -31.48
CA LYS A 435 30.58 -8.67 -32.93
C LYS A 435 30.49 -10.18 -33.17
N VAL A 436 29.41 -10.62 -33.80
CA VAL A 436 29.21 -12.02 -34.17
C VAL A 436 29.65 -12.20 -35.61
N LEU A 437 30.70 -12.99 -35.83
CA LEU A 437 31.19 -13.31 -37.17
C LEU A 437 30.10 -14.05 -37.95
N GLU A 438 29.88 -13.62 -39.20
CA GLU A 438 28.93 -14.27 -40.10
C GLU A 438 29.51 -15.61 -40.57
N PRO A 439 28.74 -16.71 -40.51
CA PRO A 439 28.90 -17.78 -41.47
C PRO A 439 28.47 -17.21 -42.83
N CYS A 440 29.43 -16.91 -43.71
CA CYS A 440 29.09 -16.38 -45.03
C CYS A 440 28.35 -17.45 -45.84
N SER A 441 27.06 -17.22 -46.12
CA SER A 441 26.33 -17.99 -47.13
C SER A 441 26.93 -17.72 -48.52
N PRO A 442 27.49 -18.73 -49.22
CA PRO A 442 28.13 -18.52 -50.52
C PRO A 442 27.06 -18.38 -51.62
N GLY A 443 26.54 -17.15 -51.83
CA GLY A 443 25.46 -16.99 -52.81
C GLY A 443 24.94 -15.59 -53.17
N SER A 444 25.56 -14.48 -52.72
CA SER A 444 25.11 -13.12 -53.10
C SER A 444 26.25 -12.23 -53.58
N GLY A 445 26.42 -12.16 -54.91
CA GLY A 445 27.47 -11.40 -55.59
C GLY A 445 27.20 -9.89 -55.69
N ARG A 446 26.89 -9.22 -54.58
CA ARG A 446 26.88 -7.75 -54.50
C ARG A 446 27.91 -7.26 -53.48
N ALA A 447 28.92 -6.54 -53.96
CA ALA A 447 29.85 -5.77 -53.15
C ALA A 447 29.17 -4.51 -52.56
N GLY A 448 28.15 -4.72 -51.74
CA GLY A 448 27.61 -3.71 -50.82
C GLY A 448 28.31 -3.80 -49.47
N SER A 449 28.42 -2.69 -48.75
CA SER A 449 29.13 -2.61 -47.46
C SER A 449 28.76 -3.76 -46.52
N LYS A 450 29.75 -4.55 -46.08
CA LYS A 450 29.56 -5.63 -45.09
C LYS A 450 29.02 -5.05 -43.77
N GLY A 451 27.70 -5.05 -43.62
CA GLY A 451 27.03 -4.77 -42.35
C GLY A 451 27.54 -5.75 -41.30
N SER A 452 27.81 -5.26 -40.09
CA SER A 452 28.35 -6.10 -39.03
C SER A 452 27.29 -6.37 -37.98
N CYS A 453 26.92 -7.64 -37.83
CA CYS A 453 25.92 -8.05 -36.86
C CYS A 453 26.55 -8.10 -35.45
N HIS A 454 25.95 -7.38 -34.51
CA HIS A 454 26.38 -7.29 -33.12
C HIS A 454 25.31 -7.87 -32.20
N LEU A 455 25.77 -8.59 -31.18
CA LEU A 455 24.96 -9.09 -30.09
C LEU A 455 24.84 -8.01 -29.01
N LYS A 456 23.63 -7.64 -28.58
CA LYS A 456 23.39 -6.64 -27.53
C LYS A 456 22.37 -7.14 -26.51
N VAL A 457 22.70 -7.06 -25.22
CA VAL A 457 21.80 -7.46 -24.13
C VAL A 457 20.80 -6.35 -23.82
N ASN A 458 19.53 -6.73 -23.69
CA ASN A 458 18.47 -5.84 -23.22
C ASN A 458 18.59 -5.64 -21.70
N LEU A 459 19.13 -4.49 -21.29
CA LEU A 459 19.28 -4.14 -19.87
C LEU A 459 17.94 -3.85 -19.17
N GLY A 460 16.86 -3.60 -19.92
CA GLY A 460 15.50 -3.47 -19.40
C GLY A 460 14.86 -4.80 -18.99
N THR A 461 15.41 -5.94 -19.39
CA THR A 461 14.87 -7.27 -19.08
C THR A 461 14.96 -7.60 -17.58
N LEU A 462 13.88 -8.20 -17.04
CA LEU A 462 13.82 -8.78 -15.70
C LEU A 462 14.59 -10.11 -15.60
N LEU A 463 15.36 -10.30 -14.53
CA LEU A 463 16.17 -11.49 -14.25
C LEU A 463 15.41 -12.82 -14.39
N PHE A 464 14.18 -12.88 -13.85
CA PHE A 464 13.34 -14.08 -13.86
C PHE A 464 12.36 -14.02 -15.03
N SER A 465 12.88 -14.12 -16.25
CA SER A 465 12.11 -14.14 -17.50
C SER A 465 12.58 -15.26 -18.43
N GLU A 466 11.68 -15.73 -19.30
CA GLU A 466 12.00 -16.77 -20.29
C GLU A 466 13.14 -16.34 -21.23
N GLY A 467 13.16 -15.06 -21.63
CA GLY A 467 14.21 -14.53 -22.50
C GLY A 467 15.61 -14.60 -21.88
N VAL A 468 15.76 -14.55 -20.54
CA VAL A 468 17.05 -14.73 -19.87
C VAL A 468 17.47 -16.21 -19.89
N ALA A 469 16.52 -17.15 -19.78
CA ALA A 469 16.80 -18.58 -19.93
C ALA A 469 17.20 -18.91 -21.38
N GLU A 470 16.43 -18.44 -22.37
CA GLU A 470 16.75 -18.53 -23.80
C GLU A 470 18.13 -17.93 -24.11
N ALA A 471 18.47 -16.78 -23.49
CA ALA A 471 19.74 -16.09 -23.69
C ALA A 471 20.93 -16.93 -23.23
N LEU A 472 20.85 -17.47 -22.01
CA LEU A 472 21.91 -18.32 -21.46
C LEU A 472 22.14 -19.56 -22.35
N GLU A 473 21.06 -20.24 -22.75
CA GLU A 473 21.13 -21.42 -23.64
C GLU A 473 21.68 -21.08 -25.03
N HIS A 474 21.36 -19.90 -25.55
CA HIS A 474 21.88 -19.43 -26.84
C HIS A 474 23.37 -19.06 -26.77
N LEU A 475 23.80 -18.39 -25.70
CA LEU A 475 25.22 -18.07 -25.46
C LEU A 475 26.07 -19.34 -25.23
N GLN A 476 25.50 -20.37 -24.61
CA GLN A 476 26.09 -21.70 -24.50
C GLN A 476 26.27 -22.35 -25.89
N LYS A 477 25.25 -22.30 -26.76
CA LYS A 477 25.34 -22.79 -28.15
C LYS A 477 26.36 -22.03 -29.01
N LEU A 478 26.57 -20.74 -28.74
CA LEU A 478 27.62 -19.92 -29.36
C LEU A 478 29.04 -20.25 -28.84
N GLY A 479 29.18 -21.15 -27.85
CA GLY A 479 30.48 -21.62 -27.36
C GLY A 479 31.25 -20.62 -26.50
N LEU A 480 30.62 -19.53 -26.05
CA LEU A 480 31.27 -18.51 -25.22
C LEU A 480 31.73 -19.12 -23.89
N ALA A 481 33.02 -18.95 -23.57
CA ALA A 481 33.70 -19.63 -22.46
C ALA A 481 32.96 -19.49 -21.12
N SER A 482 32.48 -18.29 -20.79
CA SER A 482 31.79 -18.01 -19.52
C SER A 482 30.41 -18.69 -19.39
N PHE A 483 29.81 -19.14 -20.49
CA PHE A 483 28.46 -19.72 -20.52
C PHE A 483 28.44 -21.24 -20.72
N GLN A 484 29.60 -21.92 -20.83
CA GLN A 484 29.62 -23.37 -21.11
C GLN A 484 28.90 -24.23 -20.08
N SER A 485 28.79 -23.78 -18.82
CA SER A 485 28.12 -24.50 -17.71
C SER A 485 26.82 -23.83 -17.22
N CYS A 486 26.17 -22.99 -18.03
CA CYS A 486 25.02 -22.20 -17.58
C CYS A 486 23.66 -22.93 -17.56
N SER A 487 23.60 -24.20 -17.96
CA SER A 487 22.36 -24.98 -18.09
C SER A 487 21.53 -25.03 -16.79
N GLY A 488 22.18 -25.21 -15.64
CA GLY A 488 21.52 -25.16 -14.34
C GLY A 488 20.89 -23.80 -14.04
N THR A 489 21.63 -22.71 -14.29
CA THR A 489 21.10 -21.34 -14.17
C THR A 489 19.90 -21.12 -15.10
N ALA A 490 19.97 -21.58 -16.36
CA ALA A 490 18.88 -21.42 -17.32
C ALA A 490 17.60 -22.16 -16.88
N LYS A 491 17.71 -23.43 -16.46
CA LYS A 491 16.59 -24.21 -15.89
C LYS A 491 15.95 -23.50 -14.69
N PHE A 492 16.77 -22.99 -13.75
CA PHE A 492 16.27 -22.29 -12.58
C PHE A 492 15.56 -20.98 -12.94
N VAL A 493 16.12 -20.18 -13.85
CA VAL A 493 15.49 -18.94 -14.34
C VAL A 493 14.15 -19.23 -15.02
N ARG A 494 14.06 -20.29 -15.82
CA ARG A 494 12.82 -20.75 -16.48
C ARG A 494 11.73 -21.18 -15.49
N LEU A 495 12.10 -21.94 -14.46
CA LEU A 495 11.18 -22.30 -13.36
C LEU A 495 10.65 -21.05 -12.66
N MET A 496 11.54 -20.10 -12.34
CA MET A 496 11.16 -18.81 -11.73
C MET A 496 10.27 -17.95 -12.65
N SER A 497 10.56 -17.91 -13.96
CA SER A 497 9.72 -17.22 -14.96
C SER A 497 8.31 -17.83 -15.03
N SER A 498 8.21 -19.16 -15.03
CA SER A 498 6.93 -19.87 -15.04
C SER A 498 6.09 -19.56 -13.80
N LEU A 499 6.72 -19.46 -12.63
CA LEU A 499 6.04 -19.03 -11.39
C LEU A 499 5.59 -17.56 -11.46
N CYS A 500 6.43 -16.67 -12.00
CA CYS A 500 6.07 -15.28 -12.24
C CYS A 500 4.84 -15.16 -13.16
N ASP A 501 4.79 -15.91 -14.26
CA ASP A 501 3.67 -15.89 -15.21
C ASP A 501 2.34 -16.27 -14.53
N VAL A 502 2.35 -17.29 -13.65
CA VAL A 502 1.18 -17.66 -12.85
C VAL A 502 0.76 -16.53 -11.90
N PHE A 503 1.69 -15.93 -11.14
CA PHE A 503 1.35 -14.90 -10.17
C PHE A 503 1.00 -13.53 -10.77
N TYR A 504 1.49 -13.20 -11.97
CA TYR A 504 1.16 -11.93 -12.66
C TYR A 504 0.03 -12.08 -13.69
N GLY A 505 -0.40 -13.29 -14.01
CA GLY A 505 -1.36 -13.56 -15.09
C GLY A 505 -0.78 -13.17 -16.46
N ARG A 506 0.46 -13.57 -16.75
CA ARG A 506 1.10 -13.41 -18.07
C ARG A 506 1.37 -14.78 -18.70
N GLY A 507 1.77 -14.79 -19.98
CA GLY A 507 2.08 -16.01 -20.72
C GLY A 507 0.84 -16.84 -21.11
N PRO A 508 1.03 -18.10 -21.58
CA PRO A 508 -0.06 -18.98 -22.02
C PRO A 508 -1.01 -19.37 -20.89
N TYR A 509 -0.58 -19.27 -19.63
CA TYR A 509 -1.39 -19.53 -18.44
C TYR A 509 -2.20 -18.32 -17.93
N GLY A 510 -1.92 -17.12 -18.46
CA GLY A 510 -2.54 -15.87 -18.01
C GLY A 510 -3.64 -15.31 -18.90
N ARG A 511 -3.78 -15.81 -20.14
CA ARG A 511 -4.82 -15.39 -21.09
C ARG A 511 -6.16 -16.09 -20.90
N GLU A 512 -6.14 -17.25 -20.27
CA GLU A 512 -7.33 -17.98 -19.85
C GLU A 512 -7.53 -17.80 -18.34
N PRO A 513 -8.78 -17.73 -17.83
CA PRO A 513 -9.02 -17.92 -16.41
C PRO A 513 -8.42 -19.24 -15.90
N LEU A 514 -8.38 -19.40 -14.57
CA LEU A 514 -8.07 -20.67 -13.88
C LEU A 514 -9.17 -21.72 -14.14
N LEU A 515 -9.33 -22.11 -15.40
CA LEU A 515 -10.12 -23.24 -15.88
C LEU A 515 -9.50 -24.54 -15.35
N ALA A 516 -10.34 -25.53 -15.07
CA ALA A 516 -9.95 -26.78 -14.43
C ALA A 516 -8.79 -27.52 -15.16
N GLY A 517 -8.66 -27.36 -16.48
CA GLY A 517 -7.57 -27.93 -17.28
C GLY A 517 -6.20 -27.26 -17.10
N ASN A 518 -6.13 -26.00 -16.66
CA ASN A 518 -4.86 -25.31 -16.36
C ASN A 518 -4.40 -25.51 -14.91
N TYR A 519 -5.33 -25.82 -13.98
CA TYR A 519 -5.00 -26.03 -12.57
C TYR A 519 -4.05 -27.20 -12.32
N THR A 520 -4.15 -28.30 -13.08
CA THR A 520 -3.23 -29.46 -12.96
C THR A 520 -1.80 -29.07 -13.33
N LYS A 521 -1.61 -28.34 -14.44
CA LYS A 521 -0.31 -27.81 -14.86
C LYS A 521 0.28 -26.86 -13.82
N ILE A 522 -0.53 -25.95 -13.28
CA ILE A 522 -0.13 -25.00 -12.23
C ILE A 522 0.21 -25.74 -10.92
N SER A 523 -0.55 -26.78 -10.55
CA SER A 523 -0.24 -27.60 -9.37
C SER A 523 1.10 -28.31 -9.53
N ASN A 524 1.34 -28.94 -10.68
CA ASN A 524 2.59 -29.62 -10.99
C ASN A 524 3.78 -28.64 -10.93
N LEU A 525 3.65 -27.44 -11.50
CA LEU A 525 4.66 -26.38 -11.42
C LEU A 525 4.93 -25.95 -9.97
N PHE A 526 3.90 -25.86 -9.13
CA PHE A 526 4.08 -25.57 -7.70
C PHE A 526 4.73 -26.72 -6.92
N ASP A 527 4.50 -27.97 -7.33
CA ASP A 527 5.13 -29.14 -6.71
C ASP A 527 6.60 -29.32 -7.18
N GLU A 528 6.90 -28.96 -8.44
CA GLU A 528 8.27 -28.79 -8.95
C GLU A 528 9.01 -27.68 -8.20
N ALA A 529 8.39 -26.50 -8.04
CA ALA A 529 8.96 -25.38 -7.28
C ALA A 529 9.20 -25.76 -5.81
N ARG A 530 8.30 -26.55 -5.20
CA ARG A 530 8.50 -27.10 -3.86
C ARG A 530 9.71 -28.04 -3.82
N SER A 531 9.81 -28.96 -4.77
CA SER A 531 10.94 -29.89 -4.89
C SER A 531 12.27 -29.15 -5.05
N CYS A 532 12.32 -28.15 -5.94
CA CYS A 532 13.46 -27.28 -6.12
C CYS A 532 13.82 -26.55 -4.82
N PHE A 533 12.92 -25.74 -4.26
CA PHE A 533 13.25 -24.87 -3.13
C PHE A 533 13.59 -25.63 -1.84
N VAL A 534 13.01 -26.83 -1.63
CA VAL A 534 13.35 -27.67 -0.47
C VAL A 534 14.72 -28.35 -0.63
N ASN A 535 15.11 -28.70 -1.85
CA ASN A 535 16.34 -29.44 -2.14
C ASN A 535 17.54 -28.54 -2.54
N LEU A 536 17.32 -27.24 -2.76
CA LEU A 536 18.41 -26.28 -3.02
C LEU A 536 19.42 -26.25 -1.86
N THR A 537 20.69 -26.48 -2.19
CA THR A 537 21.83 -26.39 -1.25
C THR A 537 22.81 -25.29 -1.65
N ASP A 538 23.55 -24.75 -0.68
CA ASP A 538 24.75 -23.95 -0.95
C ASP A 538 25.95 -24.85 -1.32
N SER A 539 27.09 -24.25 -1.66
CA SER A 539 28.34 -24.94 -2.00
C SER A 539 28.97 -25.77 -0.86
N VAL A 540 28.38 -25.76 0.34
CA VAL A 540 28.78 -26.55 1.51
C VAL A 540 27.78 -27.70 1.75
N GLY A 541 26.75 -27.85 0.90
CA GLY A 541 25.69 -28.84 1.05
C GLY A 541 24.59 -28.45 2.05
N THR A 542 24.56 -27.20 2.53
CA THR A 542 23.54 -26.74 3.48
C THR A 542 22.30 -26.25 2.75
N TYR A 543 21.15 -26.83 3.08
CA TYR A 543 19.86 -26.44 2.47
C TYR A 543 19.53 -24.95 2.68
N ILE A 544 19.22 -24.23 1.60
CA ILE A 544 18.91 -22.80 1.64
C ILE A 544 17.70 -22.49 2.52
N ILE A 545 16.69 -23.37 2.55
CA ILE A 545 15.52 -23.26 3.45
C ILE A 545 15.86 -23.32 4.95
N LYS A 546 17.06 -23.79 5.33
CA LYS A 546 17.55 -23.74 6.72
C LYS A 546 18.36 -22.47 6.99
N SER A 547 18.88 -21.81 5.96
CA SER A 547 19.75 -20.63 6.05
C SER A 547 19.06 -19.36 6.59
N LYS A 548 19.86 -18.31 6.79
CA LYS A 548 19.38 -16.94 7.12
C LYS A 548 18.65 -16.25 5.95
N ARG A 549 18.75 -16.75 4.71
CA ARG A 549 18.21 -16.13 3.47
C ARG A 549 16.98 -16.86 2.90
N LYS A 550 16.29 -17.66 3.73
CA LYS A 550 15.16 -18.51 3.34
C LYS A 550 13.82 -17.82 3.01
N LEU A 551 13.62 -16.56 3.44
CA LEU A 551 12.27 -15.96 3.45
C LEU A 551 11.63 -15.86 2.04
N GLY A 552 12.35 -15.42 1.01
CA GLY A 552 11.81 -15.29 -0.34
C GLY A 552 11.27 -16.62 -0.91
N PHE A 553 12.03 -17.70 -0.76
CA PHE A 553 11.61 -19.04 -1.17
C PHE A 553 10.36 -19.50 -0.39
N LEU A 554 10.36 -19.34 0.94
CA LEU A 554 9.21 -19.70 1.77
C LEU A 554 7.97 -18.85 1.49
N SER A 555 8.14 -17.58 1.07
CA SER A 555 7.06 -16.70 0.65
C SER A 555 6.38 -17.21 -0.63
N LEU A 556 7.14 -17.64 -1.64
CA LEU A 556 6.57 -18.22 -2.85
C LEU A 556 5.87 -19.57 -2.58
N LEU A 557 6.42 -20.43 -1.71
CA LEU A 557 5.74 -21.66 -1.29
C LEU A 557 4.44 -21.38 -0.53
N LEU A 558 4.42 -20.36 0.34
CA LEU A 558 3.18 -19.94 1.00
C LEU A 558 2.14 -19.46 -0.02
N ASN A 559 2.54 -18.62 -0.97
CA ASN A 559 1.65 -18.11 -2.01
C ASN A 559 1.09 -19.22 -2.90
N ALA A 560 1.91 -20.23 -3.24
CA ALA A 560 1.46 -21.41 -3.98
C ALA A 560 0.39 -22.19 -3.20
N GLU A 561 0.61 -22.45 -1.92
CA GLU A 561 -0.37 -23.12 -1.04
C GLU A 561 -1.64 -22.28 -0.82
N SER A 562 -1.50 -20.96 -0.72
CA SER A 562 -2.63 -20.02 -0.64
C SER A 562 -3.45 -20.03 -1.93
N LEU A 563 -2.81 -20.07 -3.11
CA LEU A 563 -3.51 -20.13 -4.39
C LEU A 563 -4.17 -21.50 -4.62
N LYS A 564 -3.47 -22.62 -4.34
CA LYS A 564 -4.05 -23.97 -4.35
C LYS A 564 -5.30 -24.05 -3.45
N TRP A 565 -5.20 -23.50 -2.24
CA TRP A 565 -6.33 -23.44 -1.31
C TRP A 565 -7.48 -22.58 -1.83
N LEU A 566 -7.20 -21.39 -2.39
CA LEU A 566 -8.23 -20.53 -2.96
C LEU A 566 -8.96 -21.22 -4.13
N SER A 567 -8.23 -21.80 -5.08
CA SER A 567 -8.82 -22.53 -6.21
C SER A 567 -9.69 -23.71 -5.77
N SER A 568 -9.28 -24.44 -4.73
CA SER A 568 -10.03 -25.60 -4.24
C SER A 568 -11.31 -25.19 -3.49
N ASN A 569 -11.25 -24.17 -2.64
CA ASN A 569 -12.35 -23.81 -1.71
C ASN A 569 -13.27 -22.71 -2.24
N HIS A 570 -12.80 -21.85 -3.15
CA HIS A 570 -13.59 -20.73 -3.72
C HIS A 570 -14.14 -21.00 -5.12
N THR A 571 -14.30 -22.27 -5.48
CA THR A 571 -15.38 -22.73 -6.39
C THR A 571 -16.79 -22.46 -5.83
N CYS A 572 -16.90 -21.76 -4.69
CA CYS A 572 -18.10 -21.49 -3.90
C CYS A 572 -18.89 -20.23 -4.34
N LEU A 573 -18.75 -19.78 -5.59
CA LEU A 573 -19.70 -18.86 -6.26
C LEU A 573 -20.45 -19.61 -7.38
N LYS A 574 -21.01 -20.78 -7.01
CA LYS A 574 -21.69 -21.76 -7.89
C LYS A 574 -22.95 -21.26 -8.63
N GLY A 575 -23.23 -19.95 -8.61
CA GLY A 575 -24.43 -19.34 -9.21
C GLY A 575 -24.20 -18.50 -10.46
N THR A 576 -22.95 -18.21 -10.86
CA THR A 576 -22.67 -17.44 -12.09
C THR A 576 -21.48 -18.03 -12.88
N PRO A 577 -21.60 -18.22 -14.21
CA PRO A 577 -20.65 -19.02 -14.99
C PRO A 577 -19.32 -18.32 -15.35
N SER A 578 -19.02 -17.16 -14.78
CA SER A 578 -17.99 -16.26 -15.33
C SER A 578 -17.27 -15.35 -14.32
N GLN A 579 -17.13 -15.75 -13.04
CA GLN A 579 -16.31 -14.99 -12.09
C GLN A 579 -14.84 -15.40 -12.13
N HIS A 580 -14.02 -14.56 -12.75
CA HIS A 580 -12.59 -14.77 -12.96
C HIS A 580 -11.83 -14.33 -11.70
N LEU A 581 -10.99 -15.22 -11.13
CA LEU A 581 -10.06 -14.85 -10.05
C LEU A 581 -8.93 -13.98 -10.62
N HIS A 582 -8.99 -12.67 -10.40
CA HIS A 582 -7.94 -11.75 -10.83
C HIS A 582 -6.71 -11.92 -9.91
N ILE A 583 -5.73 -12.75 -10.32
CA ILE A 583 -4.56 -13.09 -9.49
C ILE A 583 -3.77 -11.83 -9.05
N ARG A 584 -3.79 -10.78 -9.89
CA ARG A 584 -3.23 -9.45 -9.58
C ARG A 584 -3.81 -8.78 -8.34
N ALA A 585 -5.03 -9.14 -7.91
CA ALA A 585 -5.64 -8.66 -6.67
C ALA A 585 -4.93 -9.18 -5.40
N PHE A 586 -4.00 -10.14 -5.54
CA PHE A 586 -3.16 -10.63 -4.44
C PHE A 586 -1.76 -9.99 -4.39
N SER A 587 -1.45 -9.07 -5.33
CA SER A 587 -0.20 -8.27 -5.35
C SER A 587 -0.33 -6.97 -4.56
N LEU A 588 0.78 -6.41 -4.05
CA LEU A 588 0.76 -5.03 -3.51
C LEU A 588 0.75 -3.96 -4.61
N ASP A 589 0.91 -4.31 -5.89
CA ASP A 589 0.96 -3.34 -7.00
C ASP A 589 -0.09 -2.20 -6.88
N PRO A 590 -1.40 -2.44 -6.61
CA PRO A 590 -2.38 -1.35 -6.53
C PRO A 590 -2.11 -0.35 -5.39
N LEU A 591 -1.64 -0.85 -4.24
CA LEU A 591 -1.27 -0.02 -3.09
C LEU A 591 0.01 0.76 -3.39
N GLU A 592 1.00 0.16 -4.05
CA GLU A 592 2.25 0.86 -4.43
C GLU A 592 2.07 1.98 -5.45
N HIS A 593 1.08 1.87 -6.35
CA HIS A 593 0.71 2.97 -7.24
C HIS A 593 0.09 4.13 -6.45
N PHE A 594 -0.81 3.83 -5.51
CA PHE A 594 -1.42 4.84 -4.64
C PHE A 594 -0.41 5.52 -3.71
N LEU A 595 0.50 4.76 -3.10
CA LEU A 595 1.61 5.28 -2.29
C LEU A 595 2.56 6.19 -3.08
N ARG A 596 2.59 6.09 -4.41
CA ARG A 596 3.39 6.98 -5.25
C ARG A 596 2.67 8.19 -5.78
N ALA A 597 1.37 8.08 -6.07
CA ALA A 597 0.55 9.27 -6.22
C ALA A 597 0.65 10.15 -4.96
N LEU A 598 0.71 9.52 -3.77
CA LEU A 598 0.97 10.20 -2.48
C LEU A 598 2.34 10.90 -2.48
N GLN A 599 3.43 10.17 -2.71
CA GLN A 599 4.79 10.75 -2.75
C GLN A 599 4.92 11.88 -3.77
N GLN A 600 4.38 11.72 -4.98
CA GLN A 600 4.35 12.77 -6.01
C GLN A 600 3.56 14.01 -5.55
N ALA A 601 2.44 13.81 -4.84
CA ALA A 601 1.65 14.90 -4.28
C ALA A 601 2.33 15.58 -3.07
N CYS A 602 3.26 14.92 -2.37
CA CYS A 602 4.09 15.52 -1.32
C CYS A 602 5.18 16.46 -1.87
N GLY A 603 5.61 16.30 -3.13
CA GLY A 603 6.50 17.22 -3.85
C GLY A 603 7.98 17.22 -3.45
N SER A 604 8.37 16.50 -2.40
CA SER A 604 9.76 16.35 -1.94
C SER A 604 10.34 14.97 -2.28
N SER A 605 11.67 14.88 -2.40
CA SER A 605 12.39 13.61 -2.63
C SER A 605 12.69 12.81 -1.35
N GLY A 606 12.44 13.40 -0.17
CA GLY A 606 12.63 12.75 1.13
C GLY A 606 11.34 12.12 1.69
N SER A 607 11.44 11.48 2.86
CA SER A 607 10.27 11.02 3.62
C SER A 607 9.38 12.20 4.02
N PRO A 608 8.06 12.17 3.76
CA PRO A 608 7.17 13.28 4.13
C PRO A 608 7.00 13.39 5.65
N THR A 609 6.74 14.60 6.13
CA THR A 609 6.23 14.81 7.49
C THR A 609 4.75 14.41 7.57
N CYS A 610 4.21 14.26 8.79
CA CYS A 610 2.82 13.84 8.97
C CYS A 610 1.83 14.78 8.26
N THR A 611 1.98 16.10 8.41
CA THR A 611 1.10 17.11 7.80
C THR A 611 1.09 17.01 6.27
N VAL A 612 2.27 16.89 5.65
CA VAL A 612 2.45 16.77 4.20
C VAL A 612 1.83 15.46 3.69
N PHE A 613 2.02 14.35 4.41
CA PHE A 613 1.39 13.07 4.10
C PHE A 613 -0.15 13.16 4.18
N GLN A 614 -0.70 13.72 5.25
CA GLN A 614 -2.14 13.88 5.46
C GLN A 614 -2.77 14.78 4.39
N ALA A 615 -2.12 15.90 4.04
CA ALA A 615 -2.57 16.81 2.99
C ALA A 615 -2.56 16.15 1.59
N ALA A 616 -1.50 15.40 1.26
CA ALA A 616 -1.42 14.62 0.03
C ALA A 616 -2.51 13.54 -0.04
N TYR A 617 -2.76 12.84 1.08
CA TYR A 617 -3.80 11.82 1.18
C TYR A 617 -5.21 12.40 1.00
N HIS A 618 -5.52 13.53 1.65
CA HIS A 618 -6.77 14.24 1.44
C HIS A 618 -6.95 14.70 -0.02
N LYS A 619 -5.88 15.21 -0.65
CA LYS A 619 -5.92 15.64 -2.05
C LYS A 619 -6.24 14.49 -3.00
N LEU A 620 -5.71 13.29 -2.74
CA LEU A 620 -5.97 12.10 -3.56
C LEU A 620 -7.34 11.48 -3.28
N LEU A 621 -7.81 11.43 -2.03
CA LEU A 621 -9.19 10.97 -1.76
C LEU A 621 -10.24 11.81 -2.47
N ALA A 622 -10.00 13.12 -2.65
CA ALA A 622 -10.87 14.00 -3.42
C ALA A 622 -10.90 13.69 -4.93
N SER A 623 -9.84 13.08 -5.49
CA SER A 623 -9.80 12.62 -6.88
C SER A 623 -10.12 11.12 -7.06
N CYS A 624 -10.21 10.35 -5.97
CA CYS A 624 -10.59 8.93 -5.98
C CYS A 624 -12.08 8.73 -6.30
N SER A 625 -12.40 8.63 -7.58
CA SER A 625 -13.64 8.02 -8.06
C SER A 625 -13.65 6.51 -7.77
N LEU A 626 -14.62 6.03 -6.97
CA LEU A 626 -14.87 4.57 -6.81
C LEU A 626 -15.58 3.94 -8.02
N ALA A 627 -15.54 4.60 -9.18
CA ALA A 627 -16.06 4.06 -10.43
C ALA A 627 -15.17 2.89 -10.93
N PRO A 628 -15.71 1.95 -11.72
CA PRO A 628 -14.88 1.02 -12.47
C PRO A 628 -14.11 1.81 -13.54
N GLY A 629 -12.86 2.14 -13.26
CA GLY A 629 -12.02 2.95 -14.14
C GLY A 629 -10.63 3.13 -13.54
N PRO A 630 -9.61 3.41 -14.38
CA PRO A 630 -8.27 3.67 -13.89
C PRO A 630 -8.24 4.95 -13.03
N PRO A 631 -7.30 5.04 -12.06
CA PRO A 631 -7.11 6.26 -11.29
C PRO A 631 -6.80 7.45 -12.20
N PRO A 632 -7.25 8.67 -11.87
CA PRO A 632 -7.05 9.83 -12.72
C PRO A 632 -5.57 10.11 -12.93
N SER A 633 -5.15 10.17 -14.19
CA SER A 633 -3.76 10.40 -14.62
C SER A 633 -3.34 11.86 -14.37
N SER A 634 -3.02 12.18 -13.13
CA SER A 634 -2.46 13.48 -12.74
C SER A 634 -0.93 13.41 -12.69
N GLY A 635 -0.29 13.45 -13.86
CA GLY A 635 1.17 13.49 -13.99
C GLY A 635 1.67 12.97 -15.34
N ASN A 636 2.66 13.67 -15.92
CA ASN A 636 3.31 13.29 -17.19
C ASN A 636 4.31 12.12 -17.04
N THR A 637 4.08 11.20 -16.11
CA THR A 637 4.82 9.93 -16.01
C THR A 637 3.97 8.82 -16.62
N SER A 638 4.60 7.95 -17.40
CA SER A 638 3.88 6.87 -18.07
C SER A 638 3.35 5.87 -17.03
N PRO A 639 2.26 5.13 -17.29
CA PRO A 639 1.82 4.03 -16.40
C PRO A 639 2.92 2.99 -16.18
N TRP A 640 3.89 2.93 -17.11
CA TRP A 640 5.07 2.08 -17.04
C TRP A 640 6.08 2.51 -15.98
N ASP A 641 6.17 3.78 -15.58
CA ASP A 641 7.39 4.29 -14.94
C ASP A 641 7.70 3.71 -13.55
N LEU A 642 6.70 3.21 -12.81
CA LEU A 642 6.82 3.13 -11.34
C LEU A 642 6.63 1.75 -10.68
N SER A 643 5.72 0.83 -11.05
CA SER A 643 5.74 -0.55 -10.47
C SER A 643 7.13 -1.22 -10.59
N LEU A 644 7.92 -0.70 -11.52
CA LEU A 644 9.36 -0.73 -11.69
C LEU A 644 10.27 -0.38 -10.48
N SER A 645 9.83 0.08 -9.31
CA SER A 645 10.76 0.42 -8.22
C SER A 645 11.56 -0.80 -7.79
N GLN A 646 10.84 -1.85 -7.41
CA GLN A 646 11.39 -3.15 -7.07
C GLN A 646 11.75 -3.96 -8.32
N ARG A 647 10.99 -3.82 -9.42
CA ARG A 647 11.27 -4.56 -10.65
C ARG A 647 12.53 -4.05 -11.38
N ARG A 648 12.91 -2.76 -11.28
CA ARG A 648 14.22 -2.21 -11.73
C ARG A 648 15.37 -2.90 -10.99
N ALA A 649 15.26 -3.12 -9.68
CA ALA A 649 16.27 -3.87 -8.92
C ALA A 649 16.35 -5.37 -9.30
N LEU A 650 15.38 -5.88 -10.08
CA LEU A 650 15.41 -7.18 -10.74
C LEU A 650 15.87 -7.12 -12.20
N THR A 651 16.18 -5.95 -12.81
CA THR A 651 16.65 -5.91 -14.21
C THR A 651 18.14 -6.20 -14.35
N LEU A 652 18.52 -6.71 -15.53
CA LEU A 652 19.92 -6.88 -15.91
C LEU A 652 20.70 -5.55 -15.84
N GLY A 653 20.05 -4.42 -16.16
CA GLY A 653 20.64 -3.08 -16.03
C GLY A 653 21.02 -2.71 -14.60
N SER A 654 20.18 -3.02 -13.60
CA SER A 654 20.52 -2.77 -12.20
C SER A 654 21.63 -3.70 -11.71
N ILE A 655 21.66 -4.94 -12.18
CA ILE A 655 22.77 -5.87 -11.89
C ILE A 655 24.07 -5.33 -12.50
N ARG A 656 24.07 -4.94 -13.78
CA ARG A 656 25.23 -4.35 -14.45
C ARG A 656 25.76 -3.13 -13.69
N ALA A 657 24.90 -2.23 -13.24
CA ALA A 657 25.30 -1.03 -12.51
C ALA A 657 26.00 -1.31 -11.16
N GLN A 658 25.77 -2.48 -10.54
CA GLN A 658 26.44 -2.87 -9.28
C GLN A 658 27.86 -3.40 -9.49
N TYR A 659 28.11 -4.14 -10.59
CA TYR A 659 29.40 -4.78 -10.86
C TYR A 659 30.28 -3.99 -11.83
N HIS A 660 29.65 -3.24 -12.73
CA HIS A 660 30.28 -2.32 -13.67
C HIS A 660 29.59 -0.96 -13.55
N PRO A 661 29.83 -0.21 -12.46
CA PRO A 661 29.45 1.20 -12.40
C PRO A 661 30.11 1.89 -13.60
N ALA A 662 29.28 2.37 -14.53
CA ALA A 662 29.78 2.94 -15.77
C ALA A 662 30.69 4.15 -15.47
N PRO A 663 31.80 4.34 -16.21
CA PRO A 663 32.33 5.67 -16.41
C PRO A 663 31.16 6.55 -16.85
N GLY A 664 30.91 7.64 -16.12
CA GLY A 664 29.61 8.31 -16.09
C GLY A 664 29.03 8.56 -17.49
N ARG A 665 27.80 8.09 -17.72
CA ARG A 665 27.03 8.03 -18.99
C ARG A 665 27.96 8.02 -20.22
N PRO A 666 28.29 6.83 -20.79
CA PRO A 666 29.38 6.69 -21.76
C PRO A 666 29.35 7.86 -22.72
N LEU A 667 30.43 8.67 -22.68
CA LEU A 667 30.63 9.81 -23.56
C LEU A 667 30.16 9.37 -24.93
N ALA A 668 29.19 10.10 -25.48
CA ALA A 668 28.69 9.79 -26.81
C ALA A 668 29.94 9.58 -27.67
N PRO A 669 30.17 8.39 -28.25
CA PRO A 669 31.32 8.18 -29.13
C PRO A 669 31.35 9.38 -30.07
N GLU A 670 32.51 10.02 -30.23
CA GLU A 670 32.67 11.31 -30.93
C GLU A 670 32.28 11.14 -32.40
N TYR A 671 30.98 11.06 -32.63
CA TYR A 671 30.38 10.83 -33.92
C TYR A 671 30.45 12.15 -34.66
N PRO A 672 30.96 12.13 -35.91
CA PRO A 672 31.28 13.35 -36.61
C PRO A 672 30.02 14.19 -36.83
N TYR A 673 29.94 15.30 -36.10
CA TYR A 673 29.34 16.55 -36.59
C TYR A 673 30.08 17.08 -37.85
N SER A 674 31.12 16.38 -38.31
CA SER A 674 31.98 16.64 -39.47
C SER A 674 31.30 16.47 -40.85
N ALA A 675 29.99 16.23 -40.91
CA ALA A 675 29.19 16.62 -42.06
C ALA A 675 28.27 17.76 -41.60
N GLY A 676 28.60 19.00 -41.97
CA GLY A 676 27.98 20.23 -41.48
C GLY A 676 26.53 20.45 -41.94
N LEU A 677 25.63 19.55 -41.53
CA LEU A 677 24.30 19.36 -42.10
C LEU A 677 23.14 19.62 -41.14
N LEU A 678 23.41 19.90 -39.86
CA LEU A 678 22.37 20.08 -38.83
C LEU A 678 22.53 21.41 -38.09
N LEU A 679 22.57 22.52 -38.84
CA LEU A 679 22.27 23.84 -38.27
C LEU A 679 20.74 24.01 -38.10
N PRO A 680 20.27 24.64 -37.01
CA PRO A 680 18.88 25.08 -36.93
C PRO A 680 18.58 26.13 -38.01
N SER A 681 17.53 25.91 -38.79
CA SER A 681 16.84 26.91 -39.62
C SER A 681 17.66 27.70 -40.64
N SER A 682 17.96 27.08 -41.79
CA SER A 682 17.86 27.81 -43.07
C SER A 682 17.24 26.92 -44.15
N ALA A 683 16.28 27.44 -44.93
CA ALA A 683 15.67 26.65 -46.02
C ALA A 683 16.65 26.39 -47.18
N LEU A 684 17.71 27.21 -47.26
CA LEU A 684 18.78 27.09 -48.24
C LEU A 684 19.72 25.91 -47.95
N SER A 685 19.91 25.53 -46.67
CA SER A 685 20.74 24.38 -46.33
C SER A 685 20.17 23.10 -46.92
N ASN A 686 18.90 22.77 -46.65
CA ASN A 686 18.28 21.51 -47.10
C ASN A 686 18.10 21.42 -48.63
N ALA A 687 18.19 22.54 -49.35
CA ALA A 687 18.09 22.58 -50.81
C ALA A 687 19.44 22.35 -51.52
N LEU A 688 20.57 22.47 -50.81
CA LEU A 688 21.93 22.34 -51.34
C LEU A 688 22.61 21.02 -50.95
N THR A 689 21.88 20.12 -50.30
CA THR A 689 22.43 18.92 -49.69
C THR A 689 22.01 17.69 -50.46
N ASP A 690 23.00 16.90 -50.88
CA ASP A 690 22.81 15.63 -51.55
C ASP A 690 21.75 14.78 -50.80
N LEU A 691 20.73 14.33 -51.53
CA LEU A 691 19.62 13.56 -50.99
C LEU A 691 20.09 12.27 -50.31
N SER A 692 21.22 11.70 -50.75
CA SER A 692 21.87 10.56 -50.12
C SER A 692 22.47 10.90 -48.74
N LEU A 693 23.02 12.10 -48.56
CA LEU A 693 23.57 12.56 -47.28
C LEU A 693 22.46 12.96 -46.30
N TYR A 694 21.37 13.57 -46.79
CA TYR A 694 20.19 13.87 -45.97
C TYR A 694 19.52 12.59 -45.45
N THR A 695 19.28 11.61 -46.33
CA THR A 695 18.71 10.31 -45.93
C THR A 695 19.62 9.51 -45.01
N HIS A 696 20.95 9.56 -45.22
CA HIS A 696 21.92 8.97 -44.30
C HIS A 696 21.87 9.64 -42.92
N SER A 697 21.87 10.99 -42.85
CA SER A 697 21.78 11.76 -41.61
C SER A 697 20.49 11.47 -40.81
N LEU A 698 19.35 11.37 -41.50
CA LEU A 698 18.09 10.98 -40.89
C LEU A 698 18.18 9.54 -40.33
N THR A 699 18.74 8.60 -41.09
CA THR A 699 18.93 7.20 -40.68
C THR A 699 19.81 7.09 -39.44
N CYS A 700 20.91 7.85 -39.38
CA CYS A 700 21.80 7.92 -38.22
C CYS A 700 21.08 8.46 -36.98
N THR A 701 20.27 9.52 -37.14
CA THR A 701 19.49 10.12 -36.05
C THR A 701 18.40 9.16 -35.56
N ALA A 702 17.73 8.45 -36.47
CA ALA A 702 16.74 7.43 -36.15
C ALA A 702 17.36 6.22 -35.42
N GLY A 703 18.55 5.78 -35.84
CA GLY A 703 19.35 4.77 -35.12
C GLY A 703 19.71 5.21 -33.70
N TRP A 704 20.05 6.49 -33.51
CA TRP A 704 20.33 7.04 -32.17
C TRP A 704 19.08 7.13 -31.28
N VAL A 705 17.91 7.50 -31.85
CA VAL A 705 16.62 7.43 -31.14
C VAL A 705 16.32 6.00 -30.69
N ALA A 706 16.51 5.02 -31.58
CA ALA A 706 16.37 3.60 -31.23
C ALA A 706 17.32 3.17 -30.10
N GLU A 707 18.57 3.63 -30.11
CA GLU A 707 19.52 3.35 -29.02
C GLU A 707 19.17 4.03 -27.69
N GLN A 708 18.67 5.27 -27.68
CA GLN A 708 18.22 5.91 -26.44
C GLN A 708 17.01 5.19 -25.85
N LEU A 709 15.99 4.90 -26.66
CA LEU A 709 14.76 4.23 -26.20
C LEU A 709 15.00 2.79 -25.74
N ALA A 710 15.98 2.09 -26.31
CA ALA A 710 16.37 0.76 -25.88
C ALA A 710 17.01 0.71 -24.47
N LEU A 711 17.32 1.85 -23.84
CA LEU A 711 17.74 1.92 -22.44
C LEU A 711 16.54 1.93 -21.47
N ASP A 712 15.42 2.51 -21.90
CA ASP A 712 14.24 2.76 -21.04
C ASP A 712 13.11 1.73 -21.27
N LEU A 713 13.00 1.15 -22.47
CA LEU A 713 11.98 0.15 -22.80
C LEU A 713 12.27 -1.22 -22.13
N GLN A 714 11.30 -1.72 -21.38
CA GLN A 714 11.35 -3.07 -20.79
C GLN A 714 10.58 -4.12 -21.59
N CYS A 715 9.72 -3.67 -22.51
CA CYS A 715 8.91 -4.54 -23.32
C CYS A 715 9.76 -5.13 -24.45
N GLU A 716 10.20 -6.38 -24.29
CA GLU A 716 11.13 -7.06 -25.22
C GLU A 716 10.66 -7.03 -26.69
N PRO A 717 9.38 -7.29 -27.04
CA PRO A 717 8.91 -7.19 -28.43
C PRO A 717 8.98 -5.76 -28.98
N CYS A 718 8.57 -4.75 -28.20
CA CYS A 718 8.64 -3.34 -28.60
C CYS A 718 10.08 -2.89 -28.83
N LEU A 719 11.01 -3.25 -27.95
CA LEU A 719 12.42 -2.93 -28.09
C LEU A 719 13.02 -3.64 -29.32
N ALA A 720 12.71 -4.92 -29.54
CA ALA A 720 13.11 -5.65 -30.75
C ALA A 720 12.47 -5.12 -32.05
N SER A 721 11.50 -4.20 -31.97
CA SER A 721 10.93 -3.49 -33.12
C SER A 721 11.55 -2.12 -33.39
N LEU A 722 12.48 -1.66 -32.54
CA LEU A 722 13.23 -0.42 -32.79
C LEU A 722 14.35 -0.58 -33.82
N PHE A 723 14.87 -1.79 -34.00
CA PHE A 723 16.03 -2.10 -34.85
C PHE A 723 15.62 -2.91 -36.09
N GLU A 724 16.46 -2.85 -37.13
CA GLU A 724 16.26 -3.62 -38.35
C GLU A 724 16.26 -5.14 -38.09
N ALA A 725 15.32 -5.87 -38.70
CA ALA A 725 15.21 -7.31 -38.57
C ALA A 725 16.33 -8.05 -39.31
N ASP A 726 16.88 -9.09 -38.69
CA ASP A 726 17.51 -10.20 -39.40
C ASP A 726 16.54 -11.39 -39.36
N GLU A 727 15.84 -11.64 -40.48
CA GLU A 727 14.89 -12.75 -40.66
C GLU A 727 15.57 -14.13 -40.46
N SER A 728 16.90 -14.22 -40.61
CA SER A 728 17.64 -15.48 -40.55
C SER A 728 18.02 -15.95 -39.15
N ARG A 729 17.80 -15.13 -38.10
CA ARG A 729 18.29 -15.40 -36.74
C ARG A 729 17.18 -15.47 -35.70
N LEU A 730 17.33 -16.40 -34.76
CA LEU A 730 16.49 -16.50 -33.57
C LEU A 730 16.55 -15.18 -32.77
N ARG A 731 15.41 -14.50 -32.67
CA ARG A 731 15.20 -13.37 -31.76
C ARG A 731 15.06 -13.89 -30.33
N CYS A 732 16.18 -14.09 -29.65
CA CYS A 732 16.18 -14.27 -28.20
C CYS A 732 15.68 -12.97 -27.55
N ARG A 733 14.66 -13.03 -26.69
CA ARG A 733 13.94 -11.80 -26.29
C ARG A 733 14.79 -10.80 -25.49
N SER A 734 15.76 -11.31 -24.74
CA SER A 734 16.66 -10.52 -23.90
C SER A 734 18.02 -10.24 -24.54
N VAL A 735 18.31 -10.82 -25.72
CA VAL A 735 19.59 -10.69 -26.42
C VAL A 735 19.34 -10.50 -27.91
N LEU A 736 19.67 -9.31 -28.40
CA LEU A 736 19.28 -8.80 -29.70
C LEU A 736 20.44 -8.92 -30.68
N TYR A 737 20.10 -9.25 -31.92
CA TYR A 737 20.99 -9.06 -33.07
C TYR A 737 20.71 -7.71 -33.70
N ILE A 738 21.71 -6.82 -33.69
CA ILE A 738 21.63 -5.48 -34.26
C ILE A 738 22.63 -5.38 -35.40
N LYS A 739 22.14 -5.05 -36.60
CA LYS A 739 23.00 -4.72 -37.74
C LYS A 739 23.61 -3.33 -37.51
N LYS A 740 24.93 -3.23 -37.66
CA LYS A 740 25.65 -1.96 -37.57
C LYS A 740 26.35 -1.58 -38.88
N LEU A 741 26.22 -0.30 -39.23
CA LEU A 741 26.93 0.37 -40.33
C LEU A 741 27.80 1.48 -39.72
N GLY A 742 29.13 1.41 -39.87
CA GLY A 742 30.04 2.41 -39.29
C GLY A 742 29.95 2.53 -37.74
N GLY A 743 29.52 1.47 -37.06
CA GLY A 743 29.29 1.44 -35.61
C GLY A 743 27.91 1.93 -35.15
N LEU A 744 27.10 2.55 -36.03
CA LEU A 744 25.74 2.98 -35.75
C LEU A 744 24.75 1.81 -35.90
N SER A 745 23.82 1.69 -34.94
CA SER A 745 22.72 0.72 -35.01
C SER A 745 21.70 1.10 -36.08
N LEU A 746 21.34 0.16 -36.96
CA LEU A 746 20.32 0.41 -37.99
C LEU A 746 18.91 0.36 -37.39
N PRO A 747 18.11 1.44 -37.52
CA PRO A 747 16.74 1.49 -37.01
C PRO A 747 15.79 0.63 -37.85
N SER A 748 14.64 0.26 -37.30
CA SER A 748 13.57 -0.34 -38.09
C SER A 748 12.96 0.67 -39.06
N ALA A 749 12.34 0.18 -40.13
CA ALA A 749 11.59 1.00 -41.08
C ALA A 749 10.52 1.87 -40.38
N SER A 750 9.88 1.32 -39.34
CA SER A 750 8.90 1.99 -38.48
C SER A 750 9.48 3.21 -37.76
N VAL A 751 10.65 3.06 -37.11
CA VAL A 751 11.32 4.16 -36.41
C VAL A 751 11.78 5.21 -37.43
N HIS A 752 12.42 4.78 -38.52
CA HIS A 752 12.85 5.68 -39.59
C HIS A 752 11.67 6.53 -40.14
N HIS A 753 10.51 5.90 -40.39
CA HIS A 753 9.31 6.58 -40.88
C HIS A 753 8.76 7.62 -39.87
N ILE A 754 8.60 7.25 -38.59
CA ILE A 754 8.14 8.18 -37.55
C ILE A 754 9.10 9.37 -37.41
N THR A 755 10.42 9.14 -37.47
CA THR A 755 11.41 10.22 -37.43
C THR A 755 11.40 11.10 -38.69
N SER A 756 11.12 10.53 -39.86
CA SER A 756 10.95 11.28 -41.11
C SER A 756 9.76 12.24 -41.04
N ILE A 757 8.60 11.75 -40.57
CA ILE A 757 7.41 12.58 -40.36
C ILE A 757 7.66 13.64 -39.27
N SER A 758 8.35 13.28 -38.19
CA SER A 758 8.74 14.23 -37.14
C SER A 758 9.63 15.36 -37.68
N GLU A 759 10.60 15.05 -38.55
CA GLU A 759 11.46 16.05 -39.21
C GLU A 759 10.68 16.89 -40.23
N GLN A 760 9.72 16.32 -40.96
CA GLN A 760 8.84 17.09 -41.84
C GLN A 760 7.97 18.09 -41.06
N VAL A 761 7.34 17.67 -39.97
CA VAL A 761 6.55 18.54 -39.08
C VAL A 761 7.42 19.62 -38.46
N LEU A 762 8.63 19.28 -38.01
CA LEU A 762 9.59 20.25 -37.47
C LEU A 762 10.01 21.28 -38.54
N ASN A 763 10.24 20.86 -39.79
CA ASN A 763 10.60 21.77 -40.88
C ASN A 763 9.42 22.67 -41.32
N ARG A 764 8.17 22.16 -41.32
CA ARG A 764 6.96 22.92 -41.64
C ARG A 764 6.59 23.94 -40.54
N TYR A 765 6.72 23.59 -39.26
CA TYR A 765 6.17 24.38 -38.14
C TYR A 765 7.19 24.92 -37.13
N GLY A 766 8.45 24.47 -37.16
CA GLY A 766 9.47 24.84 -36.18
C GLY A 766 9.84 26.34 -36.18
N LYS A 767 9.65 27.03 -37.30
CA LYS A 767 9.95 28.48 -37.44
C LYS A 767 8.93 29.41 -36.76
N VAL A 768 7.81 28.90 -36.25
CA VAL A 768 6.74 29.70 -35.63
C VAL A 768 7.01 29.96 -34.13
N GLY A 769 8.01 29.30 -33.53
CA GLY A 769 8.36 29.44 -32.11
C GLY A 769 9.17 30.69 -31.71
N GLY A 770 9.28 31.69 -32.60
CA GLY A 770 10.00 32.93 -32.31
C GLY A 770 9.25 33.82 -31.31
N ALA A 771 9.70 33.82 -30.06
CA ALA A 771 9.25 34.68 -28.95
C ALA A 771 7.81 34.46 -28.41
N ASN A 772 7.61 33.43 -27.57
CA ASN A 772 6.77 33.55 -26.37
C ASN A 772 6.94 32.41 -25.33
N ASP A 773 6.70 32.73 -24.06
CA ASP A 773 7.16 32.05 -22.82
C ASP A 773 6.69 30.62 -22.48
N ASN A 774 6.39 29.73 -23.45
CA ASN A 774 5.98 28.35 -23.11
C ASN A 774 6.53 27.25 -24.04
N ALA A 775 7.84 26.96 -23.92
CA ALA A 775 8.50 25.85 -24.61
C ALA A 775 7.76 24.49 -24.45
N LYS A 776 7.14 24.23 -23.29
CA LYS A 776 6.34 23.01 -23.04
C LYS A 776 5.09 22.92 -23.93
N LEU A 777 4.37 24.03 -24.14
CA LEU A 777 3.19 24.06 -25.01
C LEU A 777 3.58 23.93 -26.48
N TRP A 778 4.72 24.52 -26.88
CA TRP A 778 5.26 24.38 -28.23
C TRP A 778 5.65 22.92 -28.55
N HIS A 779 6.34 22.24 -27.63
CA HIS A 779 6.63 20.80 -27.77
C HIS A 779 5.35 19.95 -27.88
N LEU A 780 4.35 20.19 -27.03
CA LEU A 780 3.06 19.49 -27.10
C LEU A 780 2.31 19.72 -28.43
N CYS A 781 2.39 20.94 -29.00
CA CYS A 781 1.83 21.27 -30.31
C CYS A 781 2.53 20.52 -31.45
N LEU A 782 3.87 20.36 -31.38
CA LEU A 782 4.62 19.54 -32.34
C LEU A 782 4.27 18.06 -32.22
N GLU A 783 4.22 17.50 -31.01
CA GLU A 783 3.77 16.12 -30.78
C GLU A 783 2.37 15.88 -31.39
N GLN A 784 1.41 16.76 -31.13
CA GLN A 784 0.04 16.65 -31.65
C GLN A 784 -0.01 16.65 -33.19
N LYS A 785 0.81 17.48 -33.85
CA LYS A 785 0.89 17.53 -35.32
C LYS A 785 1.54 16.29 -35.91
N VAL A 786 2.58 15.74 -35.29
CA VAL A 786 3.16 14.45 -35.71
C VAL A 786 2.12 13.34 -35.61
N PHE A 787 1.33 13.28 -34.53
CA PHE A 787 0.23 12.32 -34.44
C PHE A 787 -0.84 12.53 -35.50
N GLN A 788 -1.16 13.77 -35.89
CA GLN A 788 -2.11 14.05 -36.97
C GLN A 788 -1.64 13.56 -38.33
N GLU A 789 -0.37 13.73 -38.69
CA GLU A 789 0.17 13.22 -39.96
C GLU A 789 0.29 11.68 -39.96
N LEU A 790 0.43 11.04 -38.78
CA LEU A 790 0.42 9.58 -38.61
C LEU A 790 -1.01 8.96 -38.57
N LEU A 791 -2.07 9.78 -38.49
CA LEU A 791 -3.46 9.30 -38.44
C LEU A 791 -3.98 9.02 -39.86
N GLY A 792 -3.87 7.76 -40.29
CA GLY A 792 -4.43 7.28 -41.56
C GLY A 792 -3.51 6.32 -42.33
N GLU A 793 -2.26 6.18 -41.90
CA GLU A 793 -1.30 5.27 -42.53
C GLU A 793 -1.49 3.79 -42.12
N SER A 794 -0.83 2.89 -42.86
CA SER A 794 -0.74 1.47 -42.54
C SER A 794 -0.09 1.23 -41.16
N PRO A 795 -0.39 0.11 -40.47
CA PRO A 795 0.10 -0.11 -39.11
C PRO A 795 1.63 -0.14 -39.07
N LEU A 796 2.22 0.90 -38.47
CA LEU A 796 3.66 1.21 -38.48
C LEU A 796 4.56 0.02 -38.10
N PHE A 797 4.06 -0.87 -37.24
CA PHE A 797 4.76 -2.05 -36.74
C PHE A 797 3.97 -3.33 -37.10
N PRO A 798 4.03 -3.80 -38.37
CA PRO A 798 3.16 -4.88 -38.86
C PRO A 798 3.41 -6.21 -38.14
N THR A 799 4.63 -6.46 -37.68
CA THR A 799 5.06 -7.67 -36.95
C THR A 799 4.55 -7.74 -35.51
N LEU A 800 3.99 -6.67 -34.95
CA LEU A 800 3.50 -6.63 -33.56
C LEU A 800 1.99 -6.32 -33.44
N THR A 801 1.24 -6.46 -34.54
CA THR A 801 -0.18 -6.05 -34.67
C THR A 801 -1.17 -6.59 -33.63
N LYS A 802 -0.87 -7.70 -32.93
CA LYS A 802 -1.67 -8.14 -31.77
C LYS A 802 -1.12 -7.59 -30.46
N HIS A 803 0.18 -7.75 -30.24
CA HIS A 803 0.89 -7.35 -29.03
C HIS A 803 0.77 -5.86 -28.71
N LEU A 804 0.79 -4.99 -29.73
CA LEU A 804 0.76 -3.55 -29.52
C LEU A 804 -0.55 -3.02 -28.89
N PHE A 805 -1.61 -3.81 -28.94
CA PHE A 805 -2.91 -3.49 -28.34
C PHE A 805 -3.15 -4.22 -26.99
N GLU A 806 -2.20 -5.04 -26.53
CA GLU A 806 -2.22 -5.74 -25.23
C GLU A 806 -1.81 -4.80 -24.07
N GLY A 807 -2.58 -3.71 -23.88
CA GLY A 807 -2.40 -2.78 -22.76
C GLY A 807 -3.13 -3.22 -21.48
N GLU A 808 -2.54 -2.97 -20.30
CA GLU A 808 -3.14 -3.33 -19.00
C GLU A 808 -4.39 -2.50 -18.65
N LEU A 809 -4.63 -1.41 -19.38
CA LEU A 809 -5.80 -0.55 -19.33
C LEU A 809 -6.14 -0.09 -20.75
N THR A 810 -7.43 -0.02 -21.08
CA THR A 810 -7.99 0.26 -22.43
C THR A 810 -7.62 1.61 -23.06
N ILE A 811 -6.85 2.45 -22.37
CA ILE A 811 -6.53 3.84 -22.77
C ILE A 811 -5.06 4.00 -23.20
N ASN A 812 -4.13 3.19 -22.68
CA ASN A 812 -2.69 3.29 -22.97
C ASN A 812 -2.14 1.92 -23.41
N ASN A 813 -2.24 1.64 -24.70
CA ASN A 813 -1.68 0.43 -25.30
C ASN A 813 -0.20 0.63 -25.69
N HIS A 814 0.51 -0.46 -25.99
CA HIS A 814 1.93 -0.39 -26.36
C HIS A 814 2.16 0.41 -27.65
N TYR A 815 1.18 0.44 -28.59
CA TYR A 815 1.25 1.25 -29.81
C TYR A 815 1.42 2.73 -29.51
N THR A 816 0.46 3.32 -28.77
CA THR A 816 0.44 4.77 -28.53
C THR A 816 1.63 5.22 -27.70
N VAL A 817 2.08 4.41 -26.75
CA VAL A 817 3.28 4.67 -25.96
C VAL A 817 4.55 4.63 -26.82
N LEU A 818 4.73 3.59 -27.65
CA LEU A 818 5.95 3.44 -28.46
C LEU A 818 6.08 4.56 -29.49
N VAL A 819 5.01 4.89 -30.22
CA VAL A 819 5.01 5.99 -31.18
C VAL A 819 5.28 7.34 -30.47
N LYS A 820 4.66 7.56 -29.31
CA LYS A 820 4.87 8.79 -28.54
C LYS A 820 6.31 8.97 -28.09
N GLU A 821 6.94 7.94 -27.55
CA GLU A 821 8.32 8.03 -27.07
C GLU A 821 9.33 8.19 -28.22
N ILE A 822 9.09 7.59 -29.39
CA ILE A 822 9.90 7.84 -30.61
C ILE A 822 9.81 9.31 -31.04
N THR A 823 8.59 9.85 -31.19
CA THR A 823 8.36 11.25 -31.55
C THR A 823 9.00 12.20 -30.53
N ARG A 824 8.77 11.97 -29.23
CA ARG A 824 9.29 12.81 -28.14
C ARG A 824 10.81 12.78 -28.06
N CYS A 825 11.42 11.60 -28.21
CA CYS A 825 12.88 11.45 -28.24
C CYS A 825 13.50 12.21 -29.42
N TYR A 826 12.95 12.02 -30.63
CA TYR A 826 13.42 12.70 -31.84
C TYR A 826 13.32 14.22 -31.72
N LEU A 827 12.15 14.75 -31.32
CA LEU A 827 11.95 16.18 -31.15
C LEU A 827 12.93 16.78 -30.13
N ASN A 828 13.14 16.12 -28.99
CA ASN A 828 14.09 16.61 -27.97
C ASN A 828 15.55 16.67 -28.50
N ILE A 829 15.99 15.68 -29.27
CA ILE A 829 17.33 15.67 -29.89
C ILE A 829 17.48 16.84 -30.87
N ARG A 830 16.44 17.14 -31.66
CA ARG A 830 16.47 18.22 -32.67
C ARG A 830 16.33 19.63 -32.08
N THR A 831 15.65 19.79 -30.94
CA THR A 831 15.35 21.12 -30.37
C THR A 831 16.35 21.60 -29.31
N HIS A 832 17.15 20.71 -28.70
CA HIS A 832 18.15 21.06 -27.68
C HIS A 832 19.61 20.70 -28.07
N PRO A 833 20.12 21.06 -29.26
CA PRO A 833 21.48 20.70 -29.68
C PRO A 833 22.59 21.28 -28.78
N THR A 834 22.36 22.45 -28.16
CA THR A 834 23.37 23.17 -27.37
C THR A 834 23.70 22.56 -26.01
N GLN A 835 22.89 21.63 -25.48
CA GLN A 835 23.28 20.86 -24.28
C GLN A 835 24.28 19.75 -24.60
N HIS A 836 24.35 19.30 -25.86
CA HIS A 836 25.28 18.27 -26.32
C HIS A 836 26.60 18.84 -26.89
N LEU A 837 26.65 20.14 -27.21
CA LEU A 837 27.82 20.82 -27.79
C LEU A 837 28.75 21.51 -26.76
N ASN A 838 28.36 21.58 -25.49
CA ASN A 838 29.08 22.33 -24.45
C ASN A 838 30.18 21.51 -23.72
N LEU A 839 31.09 20.89 -24.47
CA LEU A 839 32.32 20.30 -23.93
C LEU A 839 33.57 20.80 -24.69
N LYS A 840 34.16 21.86 -24.13
CA LYS A 840 35.53 22.37 -24.33
C LYS A 840 35.99 22.69 -25.78
N TYR A 841 35.88 23.98 -26.14
CA TYR A 841 36.98 24.68 -26.80
C TYR A 841 37.37 25.93 -25.97
N PRO A 842 38.63 26.07 -25.50
CA PRO A 842 39.08 27.27 -24.83
C PRO A 842 39.32 28.37 -25.89
N CYS A 843 38.30 29.21 -26.13
CA CYS A 843 38.39 30.27 -27.13
C CYS A 843 39.33 31.39 -26.66
N GLY A 844 40.58 31.36 -27.14
CA GLY A 844 41.57 32.40 -26.93
C GLY A 844 41.13 33.73 -27.54
N ARG A 845 41.09 34.79 -26.72
CA ARG A 845 40.69 36.13 -27.17
C ARG A 845 41.72 36.74 -28.12
N HIS A 846 41.40 36.87 -29.40
CA HIS A 846 42.01 37.88 -30.25
C HIS A 846 40.97 38.86 -30.82
N LYS A 847 41.21 40.15 -30.57
CA LYS A 847 40.30 41.26 -30.91
C LYS A 847 40.40 41.59 -32.39
N LEU A 848 39.26 41.61 -33.10
CA LEU A 848 39.14 42.27 -34.40
C LEU A 848 39.39 43.79 -34.24
N LYS A 849 40.51 44.29 -34.79
CA LYS A 849 40.65 45.72 -35.12
C LYS A 849 40.05 45.94 -36.51
N ARG A 850 39.18 46.95 -36.63
CA ARG A 850 38.69 47.45 -37.93
C ARG A 850 39.85 47.98 -38.77
N LEU A 851 39.83 47.70 -40.08
CA LEU A 851 40.36 48.59 -41.11
C LEU A 851 39.49 48.46 -42.37
N LYS A 852 39.19 49.60 -43.01
CA LYS A 852 38.55 49.67 -44.34
C LYS A 852 39.67 49.69 -45.39
N GLY A 853 39.51 49.02 -46.53
CA GLY A 853 40.50 49.15 -47.61
C GLY A 853 40.21 48.30 -48.84
N LYS A 854 39.98 48.98 -49.95
CA LYS A 854 39.76 48.48 -51.32
C LYS A 854 40.91 47.64 -51.92
N HIS A 855 40.52 46.71 -52.80
CA HIS A 855 41.18 46.28 -54.05
C HIS A 855 42.45 45.39 -54.06
N LEU A 856 42.51 44.59 -55.15
CA LEU A 856 43.63 43.89 -55.82
C LEU A 856 44.03 42.47 -55.36
N PHE A 857 43.72 41.51 -56.25
CA PHE A 857 44.49 40.27 -56.54
C PHE A 857 45.94 40.63 -56.91
N PRO A 858 46.98 39.79 -56.63
CA PRO A 858 47.25 38.58 -57.45
C PRO A 858 47.86 37.38 -56.63
N SER A 859 47.56 36.11 -56.93
CA SER A 859 48.22 35.16 -57.87
C SER A 859 49.19 34.14 -57.24
N LEU A 860 48.91 32.85 -57.50
CA LEU A 860 49.83 31.75 -57.87
C LEU A 860 51.22 31.62 -57.21
N GLY A 861 51.49 30.44 -56.65
CA GLY A 861 52.85 30.01 -56.29
C GLY A 861 52.95 28.71 -55.50
N SER A 862 52.69 27.57 -56.13
CA SER A 862 53.10 26.25 -55.60
C SER A 862 54.05 25.57 -56.59
N CYS A 863 55.35 25.59 -56.29
CA CYS A 863 56.29 24.66 -56.88
C CYS A 863 56.19 23.29 -56.18
N GLN A 864 56.43 22.24 -56.94
CA GLN A 864 56.29 20.85 -56.53
C GLN A 864 57.46 20.37 -55.66
N SER A 865 57.17 19.45 -54.74
CA SER A 865 57.77 18.11 -54.70
C SER A 865 56.95 17.20 -53.79
#